data_AF-A0A075P2Q8-F1
#
_entry.id   AF-A0A075P2Q8-F1
#
_cell.length_a   1.000
_cell.length_b   1.000
_cell.length_c   1.000
_cell.angle_alpha   90.00
_cell.angle_beta   90.00
_cell.angle_gamma   90.00
#
_symmetry.space_group_name_H-M   'P 1'
#
loop_
_entity.id
_entity.type
_entity.pdbx_description
1 polymer ?
#
loop_
_entity_poly.entity_id
_entity_poly.type
_entity_poly.pdbx_seq_one_letter_code
_entity_poly.pdbx_strand_id
1 'polypeptide(L)'
;MRTVLIKGISTLVLLLIHATVFAQQVANIDEFNRAVAHAKPGDTIVLANGEWKDVELIFKGKGTEDKPITLTAQTPGEVVITGRSNLSLSGEYLVVDGLVFTRGYTPTGEVIAFRTSPTALASYSRLTNVVIDNFSHPERQLSDLWLAIYGKHNRIDHNTFVNKRNRGVTVAVRMNSEGSRKNNHVIEYNYFGPRQVLGANGGETLRIGTSHFSREYANTLVQYNYFDRTNGEHEIISNKSSGNTFIGNVFFEAQGTLTMRHGHYTRVENNYFLGNRKPNTGGIRIINEHQTVSNNYLYGLTGRRFRGALVIMNGVPNSPPNRYDPVIESQMDNNVVIDSDYIQLGAGADEERSAPPSRSQMHNNIILGKQNLNPITVFDDVSGISFKGNVLNEKASNPIESGFTTVPYEVTQNEQGLWVPAQSLLDEIGFGEVKLPVEKQDTGAPYYEKRESQVAFDSGREIHVAPGIDTLVKALDKSAAGDVLVLDNGGEYLLTRFAHITHPITLKAKSGEKPLVRSEKPSFIVIENGGALKIQNLWFDGAASPDYKGNSIIRTSRYSMNINYSLSVEDVKVTDLDINGYFYFFKAHPGTFADSISILNSQMDNITGAILSLNKETDDLGVYSVENLTLKGNEFSNIKEEVVTVYRGGFDESTFGPMVTVEDNYLFNVGKGKTHRTGASMYFHGVQNLHISETVIEDSAPISLYLTNGEPLTLIENVTMRNTPEIQSNHAGYTTKHVVYQ
;
A
#
# COMPACT_ATOMS: atom_id res chain seq x y z
N MET A 1 35.39 -65.58 69.67
CA MET A 1 35.83 -65.46 68.26
C MET A 1 34.59 -65.15 67.43
N ARG A 2 34.42 -63.90 66.95
CA ARG A 2 34.55 -63.51 65.52
C ARG A 2 33.75 -64.48 64.61
N THR A 3 32.72 -64.09 63.86
CA THR A 3 32.68 -62.97 62.90
C THR A 3 31.23 -62.68 62.47
N VAL A 4 30.91 -61.39 62.32
CA VAL A 4 29.65 -60.85 61.77
C VAL A 4 29.69 -60.94 60.24
N LEU A 5 28.60 -61.37 59.60
CA LEU A 5 28.37 -61.21 58.15
C LEU A 5 27.03 -60.49 57.92
N ILE A 6 27.12 -59.21 57.53
CA ILE A 6 26.01 -58.39 57.03
C ILE A 6 26.04 -58.50 55.50
N LYS A 7 24.95 -58.98 54.89
CA LYS A 7 24.73 -58.88 53.44
C LYS A 7 23.93 -57.62 53.14
N GLY A 8 24.54 -56.72 52.38
CA GLY A 8 24.00 -55.41 52.01
C GLY A 8 22.84 -55.49 51.02
N ILE A 9 21.88 -54.58 51.23
CA ILE A 9 20.82 -54.21 50.30
C ILE A 9 21.41 -53.13 49.38
N SER A 10 21.49 -53.39 48.07
CA SER A 10 21.83 -52.37 47.07
C SER A 10 20.61 -51.50 46.81
N THR A 11 20.59 -50.31 47.41
CA THR A 11 19.64 -49.25 47.08
C THR A 11 20.09 -48.56 45.80
N LEU A 12 19.38 -48.79 44.69
CA LEU A 12 19.56 -48.06 43.43
C LEU A 12 19.03 -46.63 43.64
N VAL A 13 19.94 -45.67 43.87
CA VAL A 13 19.60 -44.24 43.93
C VAL A 13 19.39 -43.75 42.50
N LEU A 14 18.13 -43.58 42.12
CA LEU A 14 17.73 -42.90 40.89
C LEU A 14 18.03 -41.39 41.08
N LEU A 15 19.17 -40.93 40.58
CA LEU A 15 19.51 -39.50 40.57
C LEU A 15 18.61 -38.80 39.53
N LEU A 16 17.50 -38.24 39.99
CA LEU A 16 16.70 -37.26 39.24
C LEU A 16 17.53 -35.99 39.07
N ILE A 17 18.31 -35.91 37.99
CA ILE A 17 18.94 -34.67 37.54
C ILE A 17 17.81 -33.74 37.12
N HIS A 18 17.39 -32.85 38.03
CA HIS A 18 16.55 -31.72 37.69
C HIS A 18 17.39 -30.81 36.80
N ALA A 19 17.11 -30.79 35.50
CA ALA A 19 17.63 -29.77 34.60
C ALA A 19 17.01 -28.44 35.05
N THR A 20 17.79 -27.63 35.77
CA THR A 20 17.42 -26.25 36.13
C THR A 20 17.29 -25.45 34.84
N VAL A 21 16.09 -24.93 34.58
CA VAL A 21 15.82 -23.97 33.51
C VAL A 21 16.57 -22.68 33.86
N PHE A 22 17.57 -22.29 33.08
CA PHE A 22 18.32 -21.05 33.29
C PHE A 22 17.73 -19.94 32.41
N ALA A 23 17.08 -18.97 33.03
CA ALA A 23 16.83 -17.67 32.42
C ALA A 23 18.09 -16.80 32.63
N GLN A 24 18.81 -16.52 31.55
CA GLN A 24 19.96 -15.62 31.56
C GLN A 24 19.55 -14.25 31.04
N GLN A 25 19.46 -13.27 31.93
CA GLN A 25 19.27 -11.88 31.52
C GLN A 25 20.57 -11.32 30.92
N VAL A 26 20.44 -10.57 29.82
CA VAL A 26 21.55 -9.89 29.13
C VAL A 26 21.18 -8.43 28.92
N ALA A 27 22.13 -7.53 29.12
CA ALA A 27 21.90 -6.07 29.08
C ALA A 27 22.59 -5.36 27.90
N ASN A 28 23.39 -6.09 27.11
CA ASN A 28 24.10 -5.56 25.94
C ASN A 28 24.44 -6.66 24.94
N ILE A 29 24.96 -6.27 23.78
CA ILE A 29 25.28 -7.17 22.67
C ILE A 29 26.36 -8.20 23.02
N ASP A 30 27.35 -7.86 23.85
CA ASP A 30 28.43 -8.77 24.25
C ASP A 30 27.92 -9.88 25.17
N GLU A 31 27.03 -9.53 26.11
CA GLU A 31 26.32 -10.50 26.95
C GLU A 31 25.39 -11.39 26.14
N PHE A 32 24.63 -10.82 25.21
CA PHE A 32 23.79 -11.59 24.28
C PHE A 32 24.63 -12.60 23.48
N ASN A 33 25.72 -12.16 22.85
CA ASN A 33 26.58 -13.03 22.05
C ASN A 33 27.17 -14.18 22.89
N ARG A 34 27.59 -13.90 24.14
CA ARG A 34 28.06 -14.93 25.07
C ARG A 34 26.96 -15.90 25.47
N ALA A 35 25.75 -15.41 25.74
CA ALA A 35 24.61 -16.25 26.09
C ALA A 35 24.24 -17.19 24.94
N VAL A 36 24.14 -16.67 23.71
CA VAL A 36 23.87 -17.47 22.50
C VAL A 36 24.92 -18.56 22.30
N ALA A 37 26.21 -18.24 22.47
CA ALA A 37 27.29 -19.22 22.28
C ALA A 37 27.25 -20.41 23.26
N HIS A 38 26.60 -20.27 24.41
CA HIS A 38 26.52 -21.30 25.46
C HIS A 38 25.12 -21.89 25.64
N ALA A 39 24.13 -21.41 24.89
CA ALA A 39 22.73 -21.81 25.03
C ALA A 39 22.53 -23.31 24.71
N LYS A 40 21.75 -23.97 25.55
CA LYS A 40 21.36 -25.38 25.47
C LYS A 40 19.84 -25.53 25.38
N PRO A 41 19.32 -26.68 24.91
CA PRO A 41 17.88 -26.93 24.89
C PRO A 41 17.19 -26.60 26.23
N GLY A 42 16.21 -25.69 26.19
CA GLY A 42 15.45 -25.23 27.36
C GLY A 42 15.95 -23.94 27.98
N ASP A 43 17.10 -23.41 27.57
CA ASP A 43 17.61 -22.13 28.06
C ASP A 43 16.78 -20.96 27.53
N THR A 44 16.68 -19.90 28.34
CA THR A 44 16.02 -18.65 27.97
C THR A 44 16.99 -17.48 28.09
N ILE A 45 17.21 -16.77 27.00
CA ILE A 45 17.98 -15.51 26.94
C ILE A 45 16.98 -14.37 27.04
N VAL A 46 17.07 -13.58 28.10
CA VAL A 46 16.15 -12.47 28.38
C VAL A 46 16.86 -11.14 28.10
N LEU A 47 16.43 -10.41 27.07
CA LEU A 47 16.93 -9.06 26.82
C LEU A 47 16.37 -8.11 27.89
N ALA A 48 17.25 -7.40 28.59
CA ALA A 48 16.86 -6.41 29.58
C ALA A 48 16.07 -5.26 28.95
N ASN A 49 15.10 -4.71 29.70
CA ASN A 49 14.31 -3.53 29.32
C ASN A 49 15.22 -2.36 28.91
N GLY A 50 14.81 -1.60 27.92
CA GLY A 50 15.52 -0.43 27.42
C GLY A 50 15.71 -0.43 25.91
N GLU A 51 16.50 0.54 25.45
CA GLU A 51 16.81 0.73 24.04
C GLU A 51 18.05 -0.09 23.64
N TRP A 52 17.87 -0.96 22.64
CA TRP A 52 18.92 -1.73 21.98
C TRP A 52 19.20 -1.09 20.62
N LYS A 53 20.10 -0.11 20.61
CA LYS A 53 20.38 0.72 19.43
C LYS A 53 21.57 0.18 18.63
N ASP A 54 21.44 0.17 17.31
CA ASP A 54 22.49 -0.21 16.35
C ASP A 54 23.06 -1.63 16.63
N VAL A 55 22.16 -2.61 16.86
CA VAL A 55 22.50 -4.00 17.18
C VAL A 55 22.11 -4.98 16.08
N GLU A 56 23.03 -5.87 15.73
CA GLU A 56 22.75 -7.01 14.84
C GLU A 56 22.69 -8.30 15.66
N LEU A 57 21.48 -8.75 16.01
CA LEU A 57 21.25 -9.92 16.85
C LEU A 57 21.37 -11.20 16.02
N ILE A 58 22.36 -12.04 16.32
CA ILE A 58 22.55 -13.34 15.67
C ILE A 58 22.17 -14.45 16.67
N PHE A 59 20.96 -15.00 16.53
CA PHE A 59 20.43 -16.03 17.41
C PHE A 59 20.60 -17.43 16.82
N LYS A 60 21.65 -18.15 17.24
CA LYS A 60 21.96 -19.51 16.77
C LYS A 60 21.77 -20.51 17.89
N GLY A 61 21.16 -21.65 17.60
CA GLY A 61 21.04 -22.71 18.59
C GLY A 61 20.29 -23.92 18.07
N LYS A 62 20.41 -25.03 18.79
CA LYS A 62 19.65 -26.24 18.51
C LYS A 62 18.93 -26.67 19.78
N GLY A 63 17.67 -26.28 19.89
CA GLY A 63 16.75 -26.78 20.91
C GLY A 63 16.22 -28.16 20.55
N THR A 64 15.18 -28.56 21.26
CA THR A 64 14.37 -29.75 20.97
C THR A 64 12.89 -29.39 21.07
N GLU A 65 12.00 -30.20 20.52
CA GLU A 65 10.55 -29.97 20.57
C GLU A 65 10.04 -29.67 22.00
N ASP A 66 10.46 -30.46 22.99
CA ASP A 66 10.06 -30.28 24.39
C ASP A 66 10.84 -29.17 25.12
N LYS A 67 11.98 -28.74 24.57
CA LYS A 67 12.91 -27.80 25.20
C LYS A 67 13.49 -26.84 24.15
N PRO A 68 12.69 -25.91 23.63
CA PRO A 68 13.18 -24.89 22.72
C PRO A 68 14.20 -23.98 23.42
N ILE A 69 15.03 -23.30 22.65
CA ILE A 69 15.85 -22.19 23.15
C ILE A 69 15.08 -20.90 22.87
N THR A 70 14.88 -20.09 23.90
CA THR A 70 14.03 -18.88 23.81
C THR A 70 14.86 -17.61 23.91
N LEU A 71 14.63 -16.67 23.00
CA LEU A 71 15.04 -15.27 23.09
C LEU A 71 13.80 -14.42 23.38
N THR A 72 13.73 -13.78 24.53
CA THR A 72 12.55 -13.01 24.95
C THR A 72 12.91 -11.63 25.47
N ALA A 73 12.00 -10.67 25.33
CA ALA A 73 12.04 -9.45 26.12
C ALA A 73 11.87 -9.75 27.62
N GLN A 74 12.50 -8.95 28.49
CA GLN A 74 12.24 -8.96 29.93
C GLN A 74 10.79 -8.56 30.22
N THR A 75 10.34 -7.45 29.64
CA THR A 75 8.94 -7.02 29.65
C THR A 75 8.51 -6.75 28.21
N PRO A 76 7.52 -7.48 27.66
CA PRO A 76 7.03 -7.24 26.30
C PRO A 76 6.62 -5.78 26.13
N GLY A 77 7.14 -5.14 25.08
CA GLY A 77 6.93 -3.71 24.81
C GLY A 77 8.00 -2.76 25.37
N GLU A 78 8.82 -3.21 26.33
CA GLU A 78 9.88 -2.38 26.93
C GLU A 78 11.30 -2.66 26.41
N VAL A 79 11.48 -3.73 25.61
CA VAL A 79 12.72 -3.98 24.86
C VAL A 79 12.57 -3.42 23.45
N VAL A 80 13.17 -2.26 23.21
CA VAL A 80 12.99 -1.51 21.97
C VAL A 80 14.28 -1.50 21.17
N ILE A 81 14.26 -2.14 20.01
CA ILE A 81 15.38 -2.23 19.06
C ILE A 81 15.27 -1.08 18.07
N THR A 82 16.31 -0.23 18.02
CA THR A 82 16.31 1.02 17.24
C THR A 82 17.58 1.20 16.40
N GLY A 83 17.64 2.27 15.60
CA GLY A 83 18.80 2.55 14.76
C GLY A 83 18.99 1.51 13.66
N ARG A 84 20.24 1.22 13.32
CA ARG A 84 20.63 0.23 12.30
C ARG A 84 20.71 -1.16 12.93
N SER A 85 19.57 -1.81 13.06
CA SER A 85 19.45 -3.08 13.78
C SER A 85 18.74 -4.16 12.99
N ASN A 86 19.03 -5.43 13.30
CA ASN A 86 18.36 -6.59 12.71
C ASN A 86 18.40 -7.81 13.66
N LEU A 87 17.70 -8.88 13.27
CA LEU A 87 17.75 -10.19 13.90
C LEU A 87 17.89 -11.28 12.83
N SER A 88 18.86 -12.17 13.00
CA SER A 88 19.02 -13.37 12.16
C SER A 88 19.05 -14.61 13.04
N LEU A 89 18.29 -15.65 12.69
CA LEU A 89 18.27 -16.91 13.42
C LEU A 89 18.57 -18.13 12.55
N SER A 90 19.28 -19.13 13.10
CA SER A 90 19.51 -20.41 12.44
C SER A 90 19.68 -21.56 13.43
N GLY A 91 19.32 -22.76 12.99
CA GLY A 91 19.25 -23.97 13.81
C GLY A 91 17.82 -24.50 13.93
N GLU A 92 17.49 -25.13 15.05
CA GLU A 92 16.20 -25.83 15.23
C GLU A 92 15.57 -25.52 16.59
N TYR A 93 14.24 -25.47 16.64
CA TYR A 93 13.46 -25.27 17.86
C TYR A 93 13.88 -24.01 18.63
N LEU A 94 13.87 -22.88 17.93
CA LEU A 94 14.14 -21.56 18.50
C LEU A 94 12.84 -20.77 18.65
N VAL A 95 12.70 -20.00 19.73
CA VAL A 95 11.56 -19.10 19.95
C VAL A 95 12.06 -17.68 20.12
N VAL A 96 11.45 -16.72 19.43
CA VAL A 96 11.67 -15.28 19.62
C VAL A 96 10.35 -14.65 20.04
N ASP A 97 10.34 -13.95 21.18
CA ASP A 97 9.14 -13.43 21.82
C ASP A 97 9.29 -11.97 22.33
N GLY A 98 8.31 -11.11 22.02
CA GLY A 98 8.10 -9.84 22.73
C GLY A 98 9.02 -8.67 22.37
N LEU A 99 9.73 -8.72 21.24
CA LEU A 99 10.64 -7.66 20.79
C LEU A 99 9.92 -6.55 20.00
N VAL A 100 10.39 -5.31 20.08
CA VAL A 100 9.85 -4.16 19.32
C VAL A 100 10.93 -3.51 18.46
N PHE A 101 10.82 -3.58 17.14
CA PHE A 101 11.66 -2.85 16.19
C PHE A 101 10.96 -1.55 15.77
N THR A 102 11.56 -0.41 16.07
CA THR A 102 11.04 0.91 15.67
C THR A 102 12.16 1.97 15.64
N ARG A 103 11.88 3.17 15.13
CA ARG A 103 12.85 4.30 15.07
C ARG A 103 14.20 3.89 14.48
N GLY A 104 14.17 3.23 13.34
CA GLY A 104 15.36 2.69 12.69
C GLY A 104 15.05 1.99 11.37
N TYR A 105 16.01 1.24 10.87
CA TYR A 105 15.90 0.42 9.66
C TYR A 105 16.99 -0.65 9.68
N THR A 106 16.85 -1.72 8.90
CA THR A 106 17.88 -2.76 8.85
C THR A 106 19.12 -2.29 8.09
N PRO A 107 20.36 -2.61 8.54
CA PRO A 107 21.58 -2.39 7.75
C PRO A 107 21.78 -3.47 6.67
N THR A 108 20.94 -4.51 6.63
CA THR A 108 21.01 -5.63 5.68
C THR A 108 19.78 -5.67 4.76
N GLY A 109 19.52 -6.79 4.09
CA GLY A 109 18.33 -6.94 3.24
C GLY A 109 17.05 -7.25 4.02
N GLU A 110 17.16 -7.55 5.32
CA GLU A 110 16.07 -8.10 6.13
C GLU A 110 16.11 -7.53 7.56
N VAL A 111 14.98 -7.14 8.15
CA VAL A 111 14.91 -6.82 9.60
C VAL A 111 15.00 -8.09 10.43
N ILE A 112 14.23 -9.11 10.06
CA ILE A 112 14.27 -10.45 10.66
C ILE A 112 14.49 -11.50 9.57
N ALA A 113 15.49 -12.35 9.73
CA ALA A 113 15.79 -13.45 8.79
C ALA A 113 15.89 -14.80 9.49
N PHE A 114 15.15 -15.80 8.98
CA PHE A 114 15.23 -17.20 9.42
C PHE A 114 16.44 -17.96 8.84
N ARG A 115 17.55 -17.24 8.72
CA ARG A 115 18.87 -17.79 8.36
C ARG A 115 19.96 -16.86 8.87
N THR A 116 21.16 -17.39 9.05
CA THR A 116 22.37 -16.58 9.31
C THR A 116 23.39 -16.66 8.18
N SER A 117 23.15 -17.53 7.19
CA SER A 117 23.92 -17.65 5.95
C SER A 117 23.03 -18.34 4.88
N PRO A 118 23.45 -18.43 3.61
CA PRO A 118 22.70 -19.18 2.59
C PRO A 118 22.43 -20.65 2.93
N THR A 119 23.24 -21.27 3.80
CA THR A 119 23.15 -22.69 4.16
C THR A 119 22.71 -22.94 5.61
N ALA A 120 22.86 -21.95 6.49
CA ALA A 120 22.43 -22.04 7.89
C ALA A 120 21.03 -21.45 8.06
N LEU A 121 20.01 -22.31 7.99
CA LEU A 121 18.58 -21.97 8.07
C LEU A 121 18.01 -22.24 9.46
N ALA A 122 16.85 -21.64 9.79
CA ALA A 122 16.05 -21.97 10.97
C ALA A 122 14.87 -22.88 10.60
N SER A 123 14.63 -23.96 11.34
CA SER A 123 13.47 -24.85 11.17
C SER A 123 12.83 -25.21 12.51
N TYR A 124 11.54 -25.52 12.53
CA TYR A 124 10.77 -25.77 13.76
C TYR A 124 10.83 -24.59 14.76
N SER A 125 11.05 -23.38 14.26
CA SER A 125 11.23 -22.18 15.07
C SER A 125 10.00 -21.29 15.03
N ARG A 126 9.83 -20.46 16.06
CA ARG A 126 8.67 -19.59 16.25
C ARG A 126 9.08 -18.12 16.41
N LEU A 127 8.40 -17.23 15.70
CA LEU A 127 8.43 -15.79 15.93
C LEU A 127 7.04 -15.38 16.44
N THR A 128 6.97 -14.87 17.66
CA THR A 128 5.70 -14.53 18.28
C THR A 128 5.73 -13.24 19.07
N ASN A 129 4.59 -12.54 19.12
CA ASN A 129 4.43 -11.26 19.79
C ASN A 129 5.52 -10.24 19.44
N VAL A 130 6.10 -10.26 18.23
CA VAL A 130 7.08 -9.26 17.80
C VAL A 130 6.39 -8.13 17.07
N VAL A 131 6.85 -6.90 17.31
CA VAL A 131 6.37 -5.69 16.66
C VAL A 131 7.44 -5.13 15.75
N ILE A 132 7.08 -4.81 14.51
CA ILE A 132 7.87 -3.97 13.61
C ILE A 132 7.00 -2.77 13.23
N ASP A 133 7.30 -1.61 13.80
CA ASP A 133 6.56 -0.36 13.56
C ASP A 133 7.49 0.71 12.99
N ASN A 134 7.20 1.09 11.74
CA ASN A 134 7.88 2.17 11.02
C ASN A 134 9.41 2.00 10.98
N PHE A 135 9.89 0.76 10.94
CA PHE A 135 11.30 0.41 10.82
C PHE A 135 11.75 0.40 9.35
N SER A 136 11.42 1.49 8.64
CA SER A 136 11.56 1.61 7.18
C SER A 136 12.81 2.40 6.80
N HIS A 137 13.49 1.98 5.74
CA HIS A 137 14.60 2.75 5.18
C HIS A 137 14.14 4.18 4.80
N PRO A 138 14.96 5.23 5.05
CA PRO A 138 14.60 6.61 4.72
C PRO A 138 14.45 6.86 3.22
N GLU A 139 15.19 6.14 2.38
CA GLU A 139 15.01 6.15 0.93
C GLU A 139 13.90 5.19 0.52
N ARG A 140 12.78 5.73 0.01
CA ARG A 140 11.56 4.95 -0.27
C ARG A 140 11.76 3.88 -1.34
N GLN A 141 12.68 4.07 -2.28
CA GLN A 141 12.92 3.12 -3.38
C GLN A 141 13.98 2.07 -3.03
N LEU A 142 14.68 2.20 -1.90
CA LEU A 142 15.62 1.18 -1.44
C LEU A 142 14.84 0.00 -0.89
N SER A 143 15.11 -1.19 -1.45
CA SER A 143 14.36 -2.40 -1.14
C SER A 143 14.95 -3.13 0.06
N ASP A 144 14.09 -3.47 1.03
CA ASP A 144 14.37 -4.43 2.10
C ASP A 144 13.12 -5.28 2.40
N LEU A 145 13.29 -6.29 3.23
CA LEU A 145 12.22 -7.10 3.80
C LEU A 145 12.14 -6.83 5.30
N TRP A 146 10.94 -6.86 5.88
CA TRP A 146 10.83 -6.90 7.34
C TRP A 146 11.01 -8.30 7.87
N LEU A 147 10.41 -9.30 7.22
CA LEU A 147 10.59 -10.69 7.62
C LEU A 147 10.86 -11.57 6.40
N ALA A 148 11.97 -12.29 6.43
CA ALA A 148 12.29 -13.33 5.46
C ALA A 148 12.33 -14.70 6.14
N ILE A 149 11.40 -15.56 5.75
CA ILE A 149 11.21 -16.89 6.30
C ILE A 149 11.90 -17.90 5.38
N TYR A 150 12.75 -18.74 5.95
CA TYR A 150 13.48 -19.83 5.29
C TYR A 150 13.30 -21.12 6.11
N GLY A 151 13.87 -22.24 5.66
CA GLY A 151 13.80 -23.52 6.37
C GLY A 151 12.42 -24.16 6.31
N LYS A 152 12.07 -24.99 7.31
CA LYS A 152 10.80 -25.74 7.35
C LYS A 152 10.14 -25.68 8.72
N HIS A 153 8.83 -25.90 8.76
CA HIS A 153 8.03 -26.05 9.97
C HIS A 153 8.10 -24.87 10.95
N ASN A 154 8.47 -23.68 10.46
CA ASN A 154 8.43 -22.46 11.26
C ASN A 154 7.00 -21.92 11.44
N ARG A 155 6.76 -21.28 12.58
CA ARG A 155 5.50 -20.63 12.95
C ARG A 155 5.71 -19.14 13.16
N ILE A 156 4.90 -18.32 12.49
CA ILE A 156 4.91 -16.86 12.61
C ILE A 156 3.54 -16.44 13.11
N ASP A 157 3.42 -16.08 14.38
CA ASP A 157 2.12 -15.83 14.97
C ASP A 157 2.03 -14.69 15.98
N HIS A 158 0.89 -14.00 16.04
CA HIS A 158 0.66 -12.86 16.95
C HIS A 158 1.66 -11.71 16.78
N ASN A 159 2.23 -11.52 15.58
CA ASN A 159 3.15 -10.42 15.32
C ASN A 159 2.40 -9.20 14.75
N THR A 160 2.92 -8.01 15.01
CA THR A 160 2.39 -6.74 14.49
C THR A 160 3.37 -6.14 13.50
N PHE A 161 2.95 -5.95 12.25
CA PHE A 161 3.72 -5.26 11.21
C PHE A 161 2.94 -4.03 10.75
N VAL A 162 3.45 -2.82 10.99
CA VAL A 162 2.72 -1.59 10.67
C VAL A 162 3.63 -0.47 10.18
N ASN A 163 3.21 0.27 9.15
CA ASN A 163 3.93 1.40 8.56
C ASN A 163 5.24 1.04 7.82
N LYS A 164 5.24 -0.02 6.98
CA LYS A 164 6.35 -0.21 6.02
C LYS A 164 6.21 0.81 4.89
N ARG A 165 7.24 1.59 4.64
CA ARG A 165 7.17 2.80 3.80
C ARG A 165 8.11 2.83 2.61
N ASN A 166 9.09 1.93 2.59
CA ASN A 166 9.99 1.74 1.46
C ASN A 166 9.63 0.48 0.65
N ARG A 167 10.22 0.37 -0.54
CA ARG A 167 10.09 -0.75 -1.48
C ARG A 167 10.50 -2.07 -0.81
N GLY A 168 9.94 -3.15 -1.33
CA GLY A 168 10.17 -4.52 -0.87
C GLY A 168 9.02 -5.02 0.00
N VAL A 169 8.69 -6.29 -0.20
CA VAL A 169 7.58 -6.96 0.48
C VAL A 169 7.77 -6.95 2.00
N THR A 170 6.69 -6.79 2.78
CA THR A 170 6.77 -6.80 4.25
C THR A 170 7.25 -8.15 4.76
N VAL A 171 6.57 -9.23 4.37
CA VAL A 171 6.91 -10.61 4.77
C VAL A 171 7.07 -11.50 3.54
N ALA A 172 8.18 -12.23 3.46
CA ALA A 172 8.45 -13.16 2.37
C ALA A 172 8.81 -14.57 2.86
N VAL A 173 8.15 -15.58 2.31
CA VAL A 173 8.64 -16.97 2.36
C VAL A 173 9.60 -17.19 1.20
N ARG A 174 10.84 -17.56 1.48
CA ARG A 174 11.94 -17.67 0.53
C ARG A 174 12.27 -19.13 0.25
N MET A 175 12.21 -19.54 -1.02
CA MET A 175 12.35 -20.93 -1.46
C MET A 175 13.63 -21.20 -2.27
N ASN A 176 14.63 -20.34 -2.14
CA ASN A 176 15.84 -20.38 -2.97
C ASN A 176 16.86 -21.46 -2.60
N SER A 177 16.49 -22.39 -1.71
CA SER A 177 17.23 -23.61 -1.39
C SER A 177 16.25 -24.76 -1.17
N GLU A 178 16.69 -26.00 -1.37
CA GLU A 178 15.89 -27.19 -1.09
C GLU A 178 15.44 -27.27 0.38
N GLY A 179 16.30 -26.78 1.29
CA GLY A 179 16.01 -26.66 2.72
C GLY A 179 14.83 -25.75 3.05
N SER A 180 14.39 -24.89 2.13
CA SER A 180 13.24 -23.99 2.30
C SER A 180 12.03 -24.32 1.41
N ARG A 181 12.07 -25.43 0.66
CA ARG A 181 10.94 -25.94 -0.14
C ARG A 181 10.17 -27.00 0.65
N LYS A 182 8.89 -27.20 0.30
CA LYS A 182 7.95 -28.06 1.05
C LYS A 182 8.05 -27.72 2.54
N ASN A 183 7.95 -26.42 2.82
CA ASN A 183 8.32 -25.84 4.10
C ASN A 183 7.28 -26.10 5.17
N ASN A 184 5.99 -26.21 4.84
CA ASN A 184 4.92 -26.39 5.82
C ASN A 184 4.96 -25.31 6.93
N HIS A 185 5.30 -24.06 6.56
CA HIS A 185 5.23 -22.93 7.48
C HIS A 185 3.79 -22.62 7.86
N VAL A 186 3.58 -22.09 9.06
CA VAL A 186 2.30 -21.56 9.53
C VAL A 186 2.44 -20.07 9.83
N ILE A 187 1.57 -19.25 9.25
CA ILE A 187 1.50 -17.80 9.45
C ILE A 187 0.09 -17.46 9.94
N GLU A 188 -0.07 -17.12 11.22
CA GLU A 188 -1.41 -16.99 11.81
C GLU A 188 -1.56 -15.93 12.90
N TYR A 189 -2.77 -15.39 13.07
CA TYR A 189 -3.07 -14.37 14.09
C TYR A 189 -2.15 -13.14 14.05
N ASN A 190 -1.52 -12.85 12.91
CA ASN A 190 -0.71 -11.64 12.76
C ASN A 190 -1.58 -10.45 12.39
N TYR A 191 -1.23 -9.28 12.91
CA TYR A 191 -1.80 -8.01 12.50
C TYR A 191 -0.89 -7.36 11.47
N PHE A 192 -1.31 -7.41 10.21
CA PHE A 192 -0.72 -6.63 9.13
C PHE A 192 -1.44 -5.28 9.07
N GLY A 193 -0.90 -4.30 9.80
CA GLY A 193 -1.46 -2.96 9.88
C GLY A 193 -1.25 -2.12 8.62
N PRO A 194 -1.66 -0.83 8.67
CA PRO A 194 -1.60 0.07 7.53
C PRO A 194 -0.24 0.08 6.83
N ARG A 195 -0.31 -0.05 5.49
CA ARG A 195 0.81 0.18 4.57
C ARG A 195 0.34 1.18 3.51
N GLN A 196 0.94 2.37 3.50
CA GLN A 196 0.60 3.42 2.55
C GLN A 196 0.91 2.99 1.11
N VAL A 197 0.30 3.66 0.13
CA VAL A 197 0.61 3.46 -1.30
C VAL A 197 2.09 3.75 -1.56
N LEU A 198 2.78 2.80 -2.20
CA LEU A 198 4.20 2.96 -2.52
C LEU A 198 4.42 3.89 -3.72
N GLY A 199 3.48 3.92 -4.67
CA GLY A 199 3.63 4.64 -5.94
C GLY A 199 4.54 3.93 -6.94
N ALA A 200 4.76 2.63 -6.74
CA ALA A 200 5.61 1.76 -7.56
C ALA A 200 5.31 0.29 -7.25
N ASN A 201 5.84 -0.62 -8.06
CA ASN A 201 5.85 -2.07 -7.81
C ASN A 201 6.81 -2.48 -6.67
N GLY A 202 6.46 -3.55 -5.94
CA GLY A 202 7.23 -4.07 -4.81
C GLY A 202 6.67 -3.61 -3.47
N GLY A 203 5.37 -3.38 -3.43
CA GLY A 203 4.61 -2.92 -2.27
C GLY A 203 3.95 -4.06 -1.49
N GLU A 204 4.23 -5.33 -1.82
CA GLU A 204 3.40 -6.45 -1.37
C GLU A 204 3.44 -6.61 0.15
N THR A 205 2.36 -7.01 0.80
CA THR A 205 2.38 -7.28 2.24
C THR A 205 2.95 -8.65 2.54
N LEU A 206 2.47 -9.69 1.84
CA LEU A 206 2.96 -11.05 1.97
C LEU A 206 3.30 -11.64 0.61
N ARG A 207 4.46 -12.30 0.49
CA ARG A 207 4.82 -13.06 -0.71
C ARG A 207 5.31 -14.46 -0.36
N ILE A 208 4.78 -15.46 -1.04
CA ILE A 208 5.19 -16.86 -0.82
C ILE A 208 5.87 -17.40 -2.08
N GLY A 209 7.19 -17.41 -2.08
CA GLY A 209 8.01 -17.82 -3.23
C GLY A 209 8.33 -16.69 -4.20
N THR A 210 8.80 -17.07 -5.40
CA THR A 210 9.14 -16.18 -6.52
C THR A 210 8.88 -16.91 -7.83
N SER A 211 8.83 -16.21 -8.95
CA SER A 211 8.62 -16.81 -10.28
C SER A 211 9.54 -18.01 -10.57
N HIS A 212 10.83 -17.90 -10.22
CA HIS A 212 11.84 -18.94 -10.47
C HIS A 212 11.57 -20.26 -9.73
N PHE A 213 10.90 -20.23 -8.57
CA PHE A 213 10.57 -21.41 -7.77
C PHE A 213 9.07 -21.67 -7.70
N SER A 214 8.29 -21.03 -8.57
CA SER A 214 6.83 -20.99 -8.46
C SER A 214 6.14 -22.32 -8.65
N ARG A 215 6.72 -23.23 -9.44
CA ARG A 215 6.18 -24.58 -9.66
C ARG A 215 6.51 -25.54 -8.52
N GLU A 216 7.42 -25.15 -7.63
CA GLU A 216 7.78 -25.94 -6.45
C GLU A 216 6.73 -25.78 -5.34
N TYR A 217 6.53 -26.85 -4.58
CA TYR A 217 5.62 -26.83 -3.44
C TYR A 217 6.23 -26.10 -2.25
N ALA A 218 5.48 -25.15 -1.68
CA ALA A 218 5.77 -24.52 -0.41
C ALA A 218 4.97 -25.18 0.73
N ASN A 219 3.69 -25.47 0.51
CA ASN A 219 2.75 -25.97 1.52
C ASN A 219 2.60 -25.01 2.72
N THR A 220 2.80 -23.70 2.53
CA THR A 220 2.62 -22.71 3.59
C THR A 220 1.13 -22.53 3.88
N LEU A 221 0.77 -22.56 5.16
CA LEU A 221 -0.57 -22.25 5.68
C LEU A 221 -0.60 -20.81 6.21
N VAL A 222 -1.55 -20.01 5.71
CA VAL A 222 -1.78 -18.63 6.13
C VAL A 222 -3.22 -18.53 6.63
N GLN A 223 -3.42 -18.38 7.94
CA GLN A 223 -4.75 -18.43 8.53
C GLN A 223 -5.01 -17.39 9.62
N TYR A 224 -6.25 -16.90 9.73
CA TYR A 224 -6.65 -16.02 10.83
C TYR A 224 -5.77 -14.77 11.00
N ASN A 225 -5.23 -14.22 9.90
CA ASN A 225 -4.51 -12.95 9.93
C ASN A 225 -5.45 -11.79 9.57
N TYR A 226 -5.14 -10.60 10.08
CA TYR A 226 -5.90 -9.38 9.79
C TYR A 226 -5.05 -8.40 8.98
N PHE A 227 -5.48 -8.10 7.76
CA PHE A 227 -4.86 -7.16 6.82
C PHE A 227 -5.66 -5.85 6.83
N ASP A 228 -5.17 -4.86 7.57
CA ASP A 228 -5.81 -3.56 7.78
C ASP A 228 -5.16 -2.50 6.90
N ARG A 229 -5.86 -2.05 5.84
CA ARG A 229 -5.42 -0.97 4.94
C ARG A 229 -4.00 -1.17 4.42
N THR A 230 -3.70 -2.39 4.01
CA THR A 230 -2.44 -2.79 3.39
C THR A 230 -2.41 -2.38 1.91
N ASN A 231 -2.21 -1.10 1.64
CA ASN A 231 -2.43 -0.45 0.34
C ASN A 231 -1.13 -0.28 -0.48
N GLY A 232 -0.07 -1.03 -0.16
CA GLY A 232 1.27 -0.82 -0.71
C GLY A 232 1.31 -0.85 -2.24
N GLU A 233 0.57 -1.79 -2.85
CA GLU A 233 0.44 -1.96 -4.29
C GLU A 233 -0.78 -2.86 -4.62
N HIS A 234 -0.91 -3.27 -5.88
CA HIS A 234 -1.95 -4.18 -6.36
C HIS A 234 -2.00 -5.53 -5.64
N GLU A 235 -0.87 -6.15 -5.32
CA GLU A 235 -0.81 -7.46 -4.64
C GLU A 235 -0.66 -7.28 -3.11
N ILE A 236 -1.74 -7.43 -2.35
CA ILE A 236 -1.66 -7.52 -0.88
C ILE A 236 -0.90 -8.80 -0.53
N ILE A 237 -1.37 -9.91 -1.10
CA ILE A 237 -0.72 -11.21 -1.07
C ILE A 237 -0.34 -11.59 -2.49
N SER A 238 0.95 -11.91 -2.67
CA SER A 238 1.51 -12.44 -3.90
C SER A 238 1.92 -13.90 -3.70
N ASN A 239 1.03 -14.83 -4.02
CA ASN A 239 1.35 -16.25 -3.99
C ASN A 239 2.15 -16.63 -5.25
N LYS A 240 3.40 -17.06 -5.06
CA LYS A 240 4.35 -17.38 -6.13
C LYS A 240 5.02 -18.74 -5.88
N SER A 241 4.22 -19.72 -5.47
CA SER A 241 4.60 -21.12 -5.19
C SER A 241 3.36 -22.01 -5.14
N SER A 242 3.57 -23.34 -5.22
CA SER A 242 2.48 -24.32 -5.25
C SER A 242 2.07 -24.83 -3.86
N GLY A 243 0.81 -25.28 -3.73
CA GLY A 243 0.32 -26.04 -2.58
C GLY A 243 -0.02 -25.21 -1.32
N ASN A 244 -0.10 -23.89 -1.43
CA ASN A 244 -0.36 -23.03 -0.27
C ASN A 244 -1.85 -22.97 0.07
N THR A 245 -2.17 -22.66 1.33
CA THR A 245 -3.54 -22.48 1.80
C THR A 245 -3.69 -21.14 2.49
N PHE A 246 -4.69 -20.36 2.09
CA PHE A 246 -5.10 -19.10 2.69
C PHE A 246 -6.52 -19.26 3.24
N ILE A 247 -6.68 -19.35 4.56
CA ILE A 247 -7.96 -19.66 5.18
C ILE A 247 -8.34 -18.74 6.33
N GLY A 248 -9.56 -18.19 6.33
CA GLY A 248 -10.06 -17.44 7.49
C GLY A 248 -9.34 -16.11 7.73
N ASN A 249 -8.74 -15.49 6.72
CA ASN A 249 -8.10 -14.18 6.85
C ASN A 249 -9.11 -13.04 6.60
N VAL A 250 -8.88 -11.88 7.23
CA VAL A 250 -9.71 -10.67 7.04
C VAL A 250 -8.90 -9.59 6.33
N PHE A 251 -9.47 -9.01 5.27
CA PHE A 251 -8.92 -7.88 4.53
C PHE A 251 -9.85 -6.69 4.70
N PHE A 252 -9.44 -5.71 5.51
CA PHE A 252 -10.22 -4.54 5.83
C PHE A 252 -9.68 -3.31 5.10
N GLU A 253 -10.50 -2.75 4.20
CA GLU A 253 -10.19 -1.54 3.41
C GLU A 253 -8.81 -1.58 2.73
N ALA A 254 -8.37 -2.79 2.37
CA ALA A 254 -7.10 -3.04 1.74
C ALA A 254 -7.21 -2.84 0.23
N GLN A 255 -6.47 -1.87 -0.30
CA GLN A 255 -6.40 -1.60 -1.73
C GLN A 255 -5.42 -2.59 -2.36
N GLY A 256 -5.92 -3.46 -3.23
CA GLY A 256 -5.16 -4.58 -3.78
C GLY A 256 -5.92 -5.90 -3.68
N THR A 257 -5.21 -7.02 -3.85
CA THR A 257 -5.80 -8.35 -4.02
C THR A 257 -5.01 -9.45 -3.32
N LEU A 258 -5.68 -10.57 -3.05
CA LEU A 258 -5.04 -11.87 -2.89
C LEU A 258 -4.83 -12.45 -4.30
N THR A 259 -3.59 -12.45 -4.77
CA THR A 259 -3.25 -12.94 -6.11
C THR A 259 -2.53 -14.29 -6.04
N MET A 260 -3.07 -15.28 -6.74
CA MET A 260 -2.38 -16.53 -7.11
C MET A 260 -1.43 -16.28 -8.28
N ARG A 261 -0.38 -15.50 -8.05
CA ARG A 261 0.41 -14.86 -9.12
C ARG A 261 1.21 -15.86 -9.95
N HIS A 262 1.79 -16.85 -9.30
CA HIS A 262 2.41 -18.02 -9.92
C HIS A 262 2.21 -19.26 -9.04
N GLY A 263 2.41 -20.45 -9.60
CA GLY A 263 2.29 -21.73 -8.89
C GLY A 263 0.86 -22.26 -8.87
N HIS A 264 0.73 -23.53 -8.51
CA HIS A 264 -0.49 -24.33 -8.71
C HIS A 264 -1.03 -24.87 -7.38
N TYR A 265 -2.24 -25.43 -7.37
CA TYR A 265 -2.80 -26.11 -6.19
C TYR A 265 -2.92 -25.21 -4.96
N THR A 266 -3.24 -23.92 -5.14
CA THR A 266 -3.49 -23.00 -4.03
C THR A 266 -4.95 -23.06 -3.61
N ARG A 267 -5.20 -23.07 -2.31
CA ARG A 267 -6.54 -23.00 -1.72
C ARG A 267 -6.76 -21.64 -1.06
N VAL A 268 -7.87 -20.98 -1.38
CA VAL A 268 -8.28 -19.69 -0.83
C VAL A 268 -9.71 -19.83 -0.32
N GLU A 269 -9.85 -20.03 0.98
CA GLU A 269 -11.10 -20.50 1.60
C GLU A 269 -11.53 -19.65 2.80
N ASN A 270 -12.82 -19.39 2.99
CA ASN A 270 -13.33 -18.73 4.21
C ASN A 270 -12.73 -17.34 4.51
N ASN A 271 -12.17 -16.63 3.51
CA ASN A 271 -11.60 -15.30 3.72
C ASN A 271 -12.67 -14.22 3.59
N TYR A 272 -12.48 -13.12 4.33
CA TYR A 272 -13.42 -11.99 4.38
C TYR A 272 -12.76 -10.73 3.83
N PHE A 273 -13.33 -10.15 2.79
CA PHE A 273 -12.88 -8.91 2.17
C PHE A 273 -13.91 -7.81 2.42
N LEU A 274 -13.55 -6.84 3.25
CA LEU A 274 -14.39 -5.72 3.67
C LEU A 274 -13.88 -4.44 3.02
N GLY A 275 -14.35 -4.15 1.81
CA GLY A 275 -13.91 -3.00 1.02
C GLY A 275 -14.53 -1.67 1.43
N ASN A 276 -15.71 -1.68 2.06
CA ASN A 276 -16.46 -0.48 2.46
C ASN A 276 -16.58 0.58 1.34
N ARG A 277 -16.61 0.15 0.08
CA ARG A 277 -16.64 1.02 -1.11
C ARG A 277 -15.41 1.92 -1.26
N LYS A 278 -14.34 1.69 -0.49
CA LYS A 278 -13.07 2.41 -0.66
C LYS A 278 -12.51 2.12 -2.08
N PRO A 279 -12.03 3.13 -2.82
CA PRO A 279 -11.49 2.95 -4.17
C PRO A 279 -10.38 1.91 -4.25
N ASN A 280 -10.35 1.12 -5.32
CA ASN A 280 -9.33 0.09 -5.61
C ASN A 280 -9.20 -1.06 -4.60
N THR A 281 -10.18 -1.22 -3.70
CA THR A 281 -10.29 -2.43 -2.90
C THR A 281 -10.66 -3.60 -3.81
N GLY A 282 -9.86 -4.66 -3.78
CA GLY A 282 -10.04 -5.84 -4.63
C GLY A 282 -10.16 -7.12 -3.82
N GLY A 283 -10.48 -8.21 -4.51
CA GLY A 283 -10.67 -9.52 -3.88
C GLY A 283 -9.61 -10.51 -4.34
N ILE A 284 -10.06 -11.55 -5.05
CA ILE A 284 -9.26 -12.74 -5.35
C ILE A 284 -8.99 -12.82 -6.86
N ARG A 285 -7.71 -13.02 -7.22
CA ARG A 285 -7.26 -13.15 -8.62
C ARG A 285 -6.64 -14.52 -8.88
N ILE A 286 -7.32 -15.30 -9.73
CA ILE A 286 -6.92 -16.64 -10.20
C ILE A 286 -6.07 -16.51 -11.47
N ILE A 287 -4.88 -17.12 -11.41
CA ILE A 287 -3.98 -17.42 -12.53
C ILE A 287 -3.49 -18.86 -12.31
N ASN A 288 -2.93 -19.48 -13.35
CA ASN A 288 -2.33 -20.81 -13.30
C ASN A 288 -3.35 -21.93 -12.98
N GLU A 289 -2.84 -23.15 -12.85
CA GLU A 289 -3.64 -24.38 -12.80
C GLU A 289 -4.06 -24.83 -11.38
N HIS A 290 -5.17 -25.56 -11.30
CA HIS A 290 -5.67 -26.26 -10.11
C HIS A 290 -5.88 -25.37 -8.88
N GLN A 291 -6.32 -24.13 -9.07
CA GLN A 291 -6.63 -23.25 -7.94
C GLN A 291 -8.02 -23.56 -7.37
N THR A 292 -8.18 -23.39 -6.06
CA THR A 292 -9.48 -23.51 -5.39
C THR A 292 -9.78 -22.19 -4.66
N VAL A 293 -10.85 -21.53 -5.07
CA VAL A 293 -11.40 -20.34 -4.41
C VAL A 293 -12.81 -20.66 -3.96
N SER A 294 -13.01 -20.86 -2.65
CA SER A 294 -14.33 -21.24 -2.17
C SER A 294 -14.73 -20.65 -0.82
N ASN A 295 -16.03 -20.47 -0.63
CA ASN A 295 -16.61 -20.03 0.64
C ASN A 295 -16.05 -18.69 1.17
N ASN A 296 -15.66 -17.77 0.27
CA ASN A 296 -15.17 -16.45 0.67
C ASN A 296 -16.33 -15.43 0.70
N TYR A 297 -16.25 -14.46 1.63
CA TYR A 297 -17.18 -13.35 1.73
C TYR A 297 -16.51 -12.06 1.24
N LEU A 298 -17.13 -11.36 0.31
CA LEU A 298 -16.59 -10.17 -0.34
C LEU A 298 -17.64 -9.07 -0.33
N TYR A 299 -17.34 -7.94 0.32
CA TYR A 299 -18.26 -6.84 0.48
C TYR A 299 -17.65 -5.51 0.03
N GLY A 300 -18.38 -4.74 -0.77
CA GLY A 300 -18.05 -3.34 -1.03
C GLY A 300 -16.75 -3.12 -1.81
N LEU A 301 -16.31 -4.06 -2.66
CA LEU A 301 -15.07 -3.95 -3.42
C LEU A 301 -15.27 -3.16 -4.72
N THR A 302 -14.34 -2.27 -5.05
CA THR A 302 -14.47 -1.31 -6.17
C THR A 302 -13.38 -1.44 -7.23
N GLY A 303 -12.40 -2.31 -7.01
CA GLY A 303 -11.30 -2.50 -7.95
C GLY A 303 -11.74 -3.07 -9.29
N ARG A 304 -11.20 -2.51 -10.37
CA ARG A 304 -11.47 -2.94 -11.77
C ARG A 304 -10.37 -3.84 -12.32
N ARG A 305 -10.59 -4.46 -13.49
CA ARG A 305 -9.60 -5.25 -14.22
C ARG A 305 -8.98 -6.32 -13.32
N PHE A 306 -7.68 -6.26 -13.05
CA PHE A 306 -6.99 -7.21 -12.18
C PHE A 306 -7.33 -7.06 -10.69
N ARG A 307 -8.17 -6.09 -10.30
CA ARG A 307 -8.60 -5.82 -8.92
C ARG A 307 -10.09 -6.09 -8.69
N GLY A 308 -10.76 -6.80 -9.60
CA GLY A 308 -12.13 -7.24 -9.37
C GLY A 308 -12.31 -7.96 -8.02
N ALA A 309 -13.54 -8.03 -7.55
CA ALA A 309 -13.91 -8.86 -6.41
C ALA A 309 -13.51 -10.32 -6.67
N LEU A 310 -13.80 -10.81 -7.87
CA LEU A 310 -13.38 -12.12 -8.36
C LEU A 310 -12.83 -11.97 -9.78
N VAL A 311 -11.62 -12.48 -10.01
CA VAL A 311 -10.93 -12.37 -11.30
C VAL A 311 -10.40 -13.72 -11.74
N ILE A 312 -10.72 -14.11 -12.96
CA ILE A 312 -10.10 -15.22 -13.70
C ILE A 312 -9.35 -14.61 -14.88
N MET A 313 -8.03 -14.76 -14.92
CA MET A 313 -7.20 -14.18 -15.98
C MET A 313 -7.08 -15.09 -17.21
N ASN A 314 -6.80 -14.46 -18.35
CA ASN A 314 -6.16 -15.12 -19.49
C ASN A 314 -4.67 -15.40 -19.18
N GLY A 315 -4.13 -16.44 -19.80
CA GLY A 315 -2.71 -16.81 -19.70
C GLY A 315 -1.94 -16.62 -21.01
N VAL A 316 -0.63 -16.80 -20.92
CA VAL A 316 0.28 -16.86 -22.07
C VAL A 316 0.44 -18.33 -22.49
N PRO A 317 0.19 -18.69 -23.74
CA PRO A 317 0.45 -20.04 -24.24
C PRO A 317 1.92 -20.44 -24.03
N ASN A 318 2.19 -21.65 -23.53
CA ASN A 318 3.56 -22.12 -23.24
C ASN A 318 4.38 -21.13 -22.38
N SER A 319 3.71 -20.53 -21.39
CA SER A 319 4.24 -19.44 -20.57
C SER A 319 5.59 -19.78 -19.90
N PRO A 320 6.59 -18.89 -19.99
CA PRO A 320 7.79 -19.00 -19.15
C PRO A 320 7.46 -18.69 -17.68
N PRO A 321 8.29 -19.13 -16.70
CA PRO A 321 7.94 -19.08 -15.27
C PRO A 321 7.65 -17.69 -14.67
N ASN A 322 8.08 -16.62 -15.34
CA ASN A 322 7.87 -15.22 -14.92
C ASN A 322 6.68 -14.54 -15.61
N ARG A 323 5.96 -15.24 -16.50
CA ARG A 323 4.74 -14.74 -17.14
C ARG A 323 3.49 -15.30 -16.44
N TYR A 324 2.41 -15.56 -17.18
CA TYR A 324 1.11 -15.94 -16.64
C TYR A 324 0.75 -17.31 -17.22
N ASP A 325 0.81 -18.37 -16.42
CA ASP A 325 0.33 -19.67 -16.88
C ASP A 325 -1.21 -19.62 -17.03
N PRO A 326 -1.80 -20.29 -18.04
CA PRO A 326 -3.25 -20.31 -18.24
C PRO A 326 -4.02 -20.83 -17.03
N VAL A 327 -5.24 -20.36 -16.85
CA VAL A 327 -6.15 -20.89 -15.84
C VAL A 327 -6.75 -22.20 -16.34
N ILE A 328 -6.42 -23.29 -15.65
CA ILE A 328 -6.82 -24.65 -16.02
C ILE A 328 -7.30 -25.38 -14.78
N GLU A 329 -8.39 -26.15 -14.88
CA GLU A 329 -8.88 -27.02 -13.78
C GLU A 329 -9.05 -26.28 -12.44
N SER A 330 -9.46 -25.01 -12.49
CA SER A 330 -9.61 -24.16 -11.30
C SER A 330 -11.07 -23.97 -10.92
N GLN A 331 -11.30 -23.70 -9.63
CA GLN A 331 -12.63 -23.61 -9.03
C GLN A 331 -12.84 -22.24 -8.38
N MET A 332 -14.03 -21.67 -8.60
CA MET A 332 -14.48 -20.42 -7.99
C MET A 332 -15.91 -20.60 -7.50
N ASP A 333 -16.07 -21.23 -6.33
CA ASP A 333 -17.35 -21.80 -5.92
C ASP A 333 -17.83 -21.29 -4.55
N ASN A 334 -19.15 -21.25 -4.33
CA ASN A 334 -19.74 -20.95 -3.02
C ASN A 334 -19.33 -19.59 -2.41
N ASN A 335 -18.93 -18.61 -3.21
CA ASN A 335 -18.54 -17.30 -2.71
C ASN A 335 -19.75 -16.36 -2.59
N VAL A 336 -19.74 -15.48 -1.59
CA VAL A 336 -20.76 -14.46 -1.36
C VAL A 336 -20.16 -13.09 -1.69
N VAL A 337 -20.68 -12.43 -2.72
CA VAL A 337 -20.23 -11.14 -3.25
C VAL A 337 -21.35 -10.12 -3.12
N ILE A 338 -21.19 -9.16 -2.22
CA ILE A 338 -22.20 -8.15 -1.89
C ILE A 338 -21.67 -6.75 -2.22
N ASP A 339 -22.47 -5.97 -2.95
CA ASP A 339 -22.20 -4.57 -3.32
C ASP A 339 -20.76 -4.32 -3.82
N SER A 340 -20.22 -5.29 -4.56
CA SER A 340 -18.91 -5.20 -5.20
C SER A 340 -19.06 -5.03 -6.71
N ASP A 341 -18.18 -4.23 -7.32
CA ASP A 341 -18.45 -3.69 -8.66
C ASP A 341 -18.10 -4.63 -9.80
N TYR A 342 -17.02 -5.41 -9.68
CA TYR A 342 -16.45 -6.08 -10.85
C TYR A 342 -16.08 -7.54 -10.57
N ILE A 343 -16.64 -8.42 -11.39
CA ILE A 343 -16.23 -9.81 -11.63
C ILE A 343 -15.69 -9.84 -13.05
N GLN A 344 -14.49 -10.38 -13.24
CA GLN A 344 -13.72 -10.21 -14.47
C GLN A 344 -13.25 -11.57 -14.98
N LEU A 345 -13.73 -11.98 -16.15
CA LEU A 345 -13.48 -13.30 -16.73
C LEU A 345 -12.67 -13.17 -18.03
N GLY A 346 -11.59 -13.94 -18.15
CA GLY A 346 -10.61 -13.79 -19.22
C GLY A 346 -9.77 -12.50 -19.10
N ALA A 347 -9.69 -11.92 -17.90
CA ALA A 347 -9.09 -10.61 -17.68
C ALA A 347 -7.64 -10.54 -18.19
N GLY A 348 -7.31 -9.44 -18.86
CA GLY A 348 -5.98 -9.21 -19.44
C GLY A 348 -5.76 -9.87 -20.80
N ALA A 349 -6.80 -10.39 -21.45
CA ALA A 349 -6.71 -10.90 -22.81
C ALA A 349 -6.09 -9.86 -23.76
N ASP A 350 -5.05 -10.28 -24.47
CA ASP A 350 -4.37 -9.51 -25.50
C ASP A 350 -3.60 -10.48 -26.43
N GLU A 351 -2.82 -9.95 -27.37
CA GLU A 351 -2.03 -10.77 -28.31
C GLU A 351 -1.08 -11.75 -27.59
N GLU A 352 -0.52 -11.37 -26.44
CA GLU A 352 0.39 -12.22 -25.66
C GLU A 352 -0.39 -13.18 -24.74
N ARG A 353 -1.38 -12.65 -24.02
CA ARG A 353 -2.27 -13.38 -23.09
C ARG A 353 -3.48 -13.94 -23.85
N SER A 354 -3.20 -14.81 -24.81
CA SER A 354 -4.18 -15.37 -25.74
C SER A 354 -4.68 -16.77 -25.38
N ALA A 355 -4.36 -17.29 -24.18
CA ALA A 355 -4.89 -18.55 -23.68
C ALA A 355 -6.08 -18.32 -22.71
N PRO A 356 -7.33 -18.52 -23.15
CA PRO A 356 -8.50 -18.39 -22.28
C PRO A 356 -8.55 -19.48 -21.19
N PRO A 357 -9.33 -19.25 -20.12
CA PRO A 357 -9.53 -20.25 -19.07
C PRO A 357 -10.16 -21.52 -19.62
N SER A 358 -9.73 -22.69 -19.14
CA SER A 358 -10.25 -23.99 -19.61
C SER A 358 -10.47 -25.01 -18.50
N ARG A 359 -11.44 -25.90 -18.70
CA ARG A 359 -11.80 -27.00 -17.78
C ARG A 359 -11.99 -26.52 -16.33
N SER A 360 -12.44 -25.29 -16.16
CA SER A 360 -12.58 -24.61 -14.87
C SER A 360 -14.06 -24.43 -14.54
N GLN A 361 -14.37 -24.01 -13.32
CA GLN A 361 -15.76 -23.87 -12.87
C GLN A 361 -15.99 -22.63 -12.01
N MET A 362 -17.21 -22.12 -12.10
CA MET A 362 -17.75 -21.07 -11.27
C MET A 362 -19.17 -21.46 -10.84
N HIS A 363 -19.31 -22.07 -9.66
CA HIS A 363 -20.56 -22.65 -9.20
C HIS A 363 -21.07 -22.03 -7.90
N ASN A 364 -22.39 -21.95 -7.74
CA ASN A 364 -23.02 -21.64 -6.45
C ASN A 364 -22.56 -20.32 -5.81
N ASN A 365 -22.16 -19.32 -6.61
CA ASN A 365 -21.81 -18.01 -6.09
C ASN A 365 -23.06 -17.12 -5.97
N ILE A 366 -23.14 -16.34 -4.90
CA ILE A 366 -24.18 -15.33 -4.69
C ILE A 366 -23.59 -13.96 -5.00
N ILE A 367 -24.12 -13.26 -6.01
CA ILE A 367 -23.60 -11.96 -6.47
C ILE A 367 -24.74 -10.94 -6.45
N LEU A 368 -24.81 -10.14 -5.39
CA LEU A 368 -25.87 -9.13 -5.22
C LEU A 368 -25.26 -7.75 -5.08
N GLY A 369 -25.60 -6.83 -5.98
CA GLY A 369 -25.10 -5.46 -5.94
C GLY A 369 -26.09 -4.46 -6.51
N LYS A 370 -26.08 -3.24 -5.97
CA LYS A 370 -26.92 -2.11 -6.45
C LYS A 370 -26.13 -0.96 -7.07
N GLN A 371 -24.80 -0.94 -6.93
CA GLN A 371 -23.94 0.16 -7.39
C GLN A 371 -23.57 0.01 -8.86
N ASN A 372 -23.00 -1.14 -9.24
CA ASN A 372 -22.79 -1.51 -10.63
C ASN A 372 -23.81 -2.60 -11.03
N LEU A 373 -24.71 -2.28 -11.96
CA LEU A 373 -25.66 -3.24 -12.53
C LEU A 373 -25.08 -4.04 -13.71
N ASN A 374 -23.80 -3.86 -14.03
CA ASN A 374 -23.06 -4.69 -14.98
C ASN A 374 -21.85 -5.35 -14.28
N PRO A 375 -22.08 -6.24 -13.29
CA PRO A 375 -21.01 -6.73 -12.43
C PRO A 375 -20.05 -7.68 -13.15
N ILE A 376 -20.48 -8.41 -14.17
CA ILE A 376 -19.66 -9.38 -14.89
C ILE A 376 -19.15 -8.76 -16.20
N THR A 377 -17.83 -8.79 -16.41
CA THR A 377 -17.20 -8.43 -17.69
C THR A 377 -16.44 -9.64 -18.23
N VAL A 378 -16.66 -9.94 -19.52
CA VAL A 378 -16.01 -11.02 -20.26
C VAL A 378 -15.05 -10.39 -21.27
N PHE A 379 -13.78 -10.77 -21.21
CA PHE A 379 -12.71 -10.21 -22.05
C PHE A 379 -12.28 -11.14 -23.20
N ASP A 380 -12.57 -12.43 -23.10
CA ASP A 380 -12.24 -13.46 -24.10
C ASP A 380 -13.23 -14.64 -23.97
N ASP A 381 -13.03 -15.71 -24.73
CA ASP A 381 -13.82 -16.93 -24.63
C ASP A 381 -13.81 -17.50 -23.20
N VAL A 382 -15.02 -17.73 -22.67
CA VAL A 382 -15.26 -18.30 -21.34
C VAL A 382 -15.97 -19.67 -21.42
N SER A 383 -16.07 -20.26 -22.61
CA SER A 383 -16.67 -21.58 -22.83
C SER A 383 -15.96 -22.71 -22.04
N GLY A 384 -14.70 -22.48 -21.68
CA GLY A 384 -13.92 -23.37 -20.82
C GLY A 384 -14.24 -23.28 -19.32
N ILE A 385 -15.18 -22.41 -18.91
CA ILE A 385 -15.68 -22.30 -17.54
C ILE A 385 -17.10 -22.85 -17.48
N SER A 386 -17.35 -23.85 -16.62
CA SER A 386 -18.72 -24.29 -16.33
C SER A 386 -19.39 -23.37 -15.31
N PHE A 387 -20.60 -22.89 -15.65
CA PHE A 387 -21.43 -22.07 -14.76
C PHE A 387 -22.65 -22.87 -14.29
N LYS A 388 -22.91 -22.88 -12.98
CA LYS A 388 -24.03 -23.64 -12.39
C LYS A 388 -24.45 -23.08 -11.03
N GLY A 389 -25.75 -22.91 -10.82
CA GLY A 389 -26.31 -22.56 -9.51
C GLY A 389 -25.88 -21.18 -8.97
N ASN A 390 -25.34 -20.32 -9.82
CA ASN A 390 -24.99 -18.96 -9.40
C ASN A 390 -26.26 -18.10 -9.30
N VAL A 391 -26.23 -17.08 -8.45
CA VAL A 391 -27.34 -16.17 -8.18
C VAL A 391 -26.90 -14.74 -8.45
N LEU A 392 -27.72 -13.98 -9.17
CA LEU A 392 -27.53 -12.56 -9.46
C LEU A 392 -28.73 -11.72 -8.99
N ASN A 393 -28.50 -10.40 -8.83
CA ASN A 393 -29.58 -9.43 -8.72
C ASN A 393 -30.44 -9.43 -10.01
N GLU A 394 -31.76 -9.42 -9.88
CA GLU A 394 -32.74 -9.32 -11.00
C GLU A 394 -32.48 -8.15 -11.97
N LYS A 395 -31.92 -7.04 -11.48
CA LYS A 395 -31.62 -5.84 -12.29
C LYS A 395 -30.22 -5.84 -12.88
N ALA A 396 -29.38 -6.80 -12.49
CA ALA A 396 -28.03 -6.90 -13.02
C ALA A 396 -28.06 -7.52 -14.42
N SER A 397 -27.26 -6.96 -15.33
CA SER A 397 -26.98 -7.60 -16.60
C SER A 397 -26.07 -8.81 -16.39
N ASN A 398 -26.26 -9.82 -17.24
CA ASN A 398 -25.43 -11.01 -17.25
C ASN A 398 -25.07 -11.35 -18.70
N PRO A 399 -23.77 -11.31 -19.08
CA PRO A 399 -23.33 -11.73 -20.40
C PRO A 399 -23.27 -13.26 -20.57
N ILE A 400 -23.49 -14.05 -19.50
CA ILE A 400 -23.42 -15.51 -19.53
C ILE A 400 -24.82 -16.11 -19.75
N GLU A 401 -24.96 -16.96 -20.77
CA GLU A 401 -26.26 -17.48 -21.24
C GLU A 401 -26.97 -18.43 -20.26
N SER A 402 -26.23 -19.20 -19.46
CA SER A 402 -26.81 -20.22 -18.56
C SER A 402 -26.00 -20.40 -17.26
N GLY A 403 -26.58 -21.10 -16.29
CA GLY A 403 -25.93 -21.38 -14.99
C GLY A 403 -26.15 -20.31 -13.91
N PHE A 404 -26.94 -19.29 -14.21
CA PHE A 404 -27.35 -18.23 -13.29
C PHE A 404 -28.86 -18.19 -13.12
N THR A 405 -29.29 -17.90 -11.91
CA THR A 405 -30.67 -17.48 -11.59
C THR A 405 -30.64 -16.07 -11.03
N THR A 406 -31.79 -15.41 -11.01
CA THR A 406 -31.92 -14.06 -10.46
C THR A 406 -32.86 -14.01 -9.26
N VAL A 407 -32.55 -13.11 -8.34
CA VAL A 407 -33.37 -12.81 -7.15
C VAL A 407 -33.48 -11.30 -6.95
N PRO A 408 -34.51 -10.81 -6.25
CA PRO A 408 -34.56 -9.42 -5.81
C PRO A 408 -33.34 -9.08 -4.93
N TYR A 409 -32.90 -7.83 -4.98
CA TYR A 409 -31.87 -7.36 -4.06
C TYR A 409 -32.46 -7.22 -2.64
N GLU A 410 -32.18 -8.23 -1.80
CA GLU A 410 -32.53 -8.25 -0.38
C GLU A 410 -31.26 -8.52 0.43
N VAL A 411 -30.59 -7.44 0.83
CA VAL A 411 -29.37 -7.48 1.63
C VAL A 411 -29.58 -6.65 2.89
N THR A 412 -29.27 -7.21 4.06
CA THR A 412 -29.43 -6.57 5.37
C THR A 412 -28.17 -6.74 6.22
N GLN A 413 -27.99 -5.93 7.25
CA GLN A 413 -26.92 -6.18 8.23
C GLN A 413 -27.36 -7.23 9.24
N ASN A 414 -26.52 -8.22 9.48
CA ASN A 414 -26.72 -9.18 10.56
C ASN A 414 -26.26 -8.60 11.92
N GLU A 415 -26.37 -9.38 12.99
CA GLU A 415 -25.97 -8.99 14.35
C GLU A 415 -24.47 -8.65 14.48
N GLN A 416 -23.64 -9.12 13.55
CA GLN A 416 -22.20 -8.85 13.48
C GLN A 416 -21.87 -7.58 12.66
N GLY A 417 -22.89 -6.87 12.16
CA GLY A 417 -22.72 -5.69 11.32
C GLY A 417 -22.31 -5.97 9.86
N LEU A 418 -22.30 -7.25 9.45
CA LEU A 418 -21.96 -7.68 8.08
C LEU A 418 -23.21 -7.72 7.20
N TRP A 419 -23.03 -7.35 5.93
CA TRP A 419 -24.11 -7.31 4.93
C TRP A 419 -24.36 -8.69 4.34
N VAL A 420 -25.52 -9.28 4.64
CA VAL A 420 -25.86 -10.64 4.27
C VAL A 420 -27.07 -10.68 3.33
N PRO A 421 -27.12 -11.64 2.39
CA PRO A 421 -28.34 -11.94 1.63
C PRO A 421 -29.36 -12.68 2.52
N ALA A 422 -30.52 -13.02 1.95
CA ALA A 422 -31.47 -13.92 2.60
C ALA A 422 -30.81 -15.25 3.03
N GLN A 423 -31.12 -15.72 4.25
CA GLN A 423 -30.50 -16.93 4.84
C GLN A 423 -30.68 -18.18 3.95
N SER A 424 -31.82 -18.32 3.28
CA SER A 424 -32.07 -19.46 2.39
C SER A 424 -31.05 -19.59 1.25
N LEU A 425 -30.52 -18.47 0.75
CA LEU A 425 -29.47 -18.48 -0.28
C LEU A 425 -28.14 -19.00 0.29
N LEU A 426 -27.80 -18.58 1.51
CA LEU A 426 -26.59 -19.07 2.21
C LEU A 426 -26.69 -20.58 2.49
N ASP A 427 -27.87 -21.05 2.88
CA ASP A 427 -28.13 -22.46 3.17
C ASP A 427 -28.01 -23.33 1.90
N GLU A 428 -28.52 -22.85 0.75
CA GLU A 428 -28.45 -23.56 -0.54
C GLU A 428 -27.02 -23.85 -0.98
N ILE A 429 -26.10 -22.91 -0.74
CA ILE A 429 -24.69 -23.05 -1.10
C ILE A 429 -23.83 -23.60 0.03
N GLY A 430 -24.43 -23.89 1.20
CA GLY A 430 -23.72 -24.39 2.37
C GLY A 430 -22.70 -23.41 2.97
N PHE A 431 -22.92 -22.09 2.84
CA PHE A 431 -21.95 -21.08 3.28
C PHE A 431 -21.71 -21.09 4.80
N GLY A 432 -22.78 -21.38 5.54
CA GLY A 432 -22.83 -21.25 6.99
C GLY A 432 -23.13 -19.82 7.44
N GLU A 433 -22.86 -19.55 8.71
CA GLU A 433 -23.08 -18.23 9.32
C GLU A 433 -22.01 -17.22 8.82
N VAL A 434 -22.46 -16.07 8.34
CA VAL A 434 -21.55 -14.96 7.95
C VAL A 434 -21.08 -14.23 9.20
N LYS A 435 -19.85 -14.53 9.65
CA LYS A 435 -19.19 -13.89 10.79
C LYS A 435 -17.69 -13.83 10.57
N LEU A 436 -17.03 -12.83 11.14
CA LEU A 436 -15.58 -12.71 10.97
C LEU A 436 -14.87 -13.95 11.57
N PRO A 437 -13.92 -14.54 10.82
CA PRO A 437 -13.14 -15.68 11.30
C PRO A 437 -12.11 -15.28 12.37
N VAL A 438 -11.75 -13.99 12.41
CA VAL A 438 -10.87 -13.38 13.41
C VAL A 438 -11.17 -11.89 13.50
N GLU A 439 -11.14 -11.30 14.70
CA GLU A 439 -11.30 -9.85 14.86
C GLU A 439 -9.95 -9.12 14.90
N LYS A 440 -9.96 -7.81 14.61
CA LYS A 440 -8.75 -6.97 14.67
C LYS A 440 -8.07 -7.03 16.05
N GLN A 441 -8.84 -7.12 17.13
CA GLN A 441 -8.32 -7.17 18.49
C GLN A 441 -7.60 -8.49 18.84
N ASP A 442 -8.00 -9.59 18.21
CA ASP A 442 -7.46 -10.94 18.46
C ASP A 442 -6.15 -11.23 17.71
N THR A 443 -5.67 -10.27 16.91
CA THR A 443 -4.44 -10.41 16.11
C THR A 443 -3.32 -9.51 16.60
N GLY A 444 -2.08 -9.86 16.25
CA GLY A 444 -0.89 -9.10 16.58
C GLY A 444 -0.47 -9.20 18.04
N ALA A 445 0.56 -8.44 18.40
CA ALA A 445 1.12 -8.48 19.74
C ALA A 445 0.13 -7.82 20.73
N PRO A 446 -0.36 -8.54 21.76
CA PRO A 446 -1.46 -8.06 22.61
C PRO A 446 -1.07 -6.86 23.49
N TYR A 447 0.22 -6.66 23.71
CA TYR A 447 0.76 -5.55 24.49
C TYR A 447 0.97 -4.27 23.66
N TYR A 448 0.75 -4.31 22.35
CA TYR A 448 1.04 -3.18 21.45
C TYR A 448 -0.24 -2.61 20.84
N GLU A 449 -0.45 -1.32 21.04
CA GLU A 449 -1.67 -0.63 20.60
C GLU A 449 -1.71 -0.48 19.07
N LYS A 450 -2.86 -0.80 18.47
CA LYS A 450 -3.12 -0.66 17.02
C LYS A 450 -3.58 0.76 16.70
N ARG A 451 -2.67 1.74 16.78
CA ARG A 451 -2.96 3.18 16.59
C ARG A 451 -3.19 3.55 15.13
N GLU A 452 -4.03 4.57 14.93
CA GLU A 452 -4.11 5.32 13.67
C GLU A 452 -2.85 6.17 13.50
N SER A 453 -2.18 6.08 12.34
CA SER A 453 -0.89 6.73 12.11
C SER A 453 -0.98 8.08 11.37
N GLN A 454 -2.14 8.43 10.81
CA GLN A 454 -2.35 9.71 10.11
C GLN A 454 -3.08 10.71 11.00
N VAL A 455 -2.50 11.90 11.17
CA VAL A 455 -3.13 13.03 11.85
C VAL A 455 -3.90 13.84 10.80
N ALA A 456 -5.20 14.03 11.02
CA ALA A 456 -6.04 14.80 10.12
C ALA A 456 -5.67 16.30 10.18
N PHE A 457 -5.94 17.02 9.08
CA PHE A 457 -5.91 18.49 9.12
C PHE A 457 -6.93 19.02 10.12
N ASP A 458 -6.64 20.19 10.70
CA ASP A 458 -7.55 20.92 11.58
C ASP A 458 -7.94 20.18 12.89
N SER A 459 -7.23 19.09 13.25
CA SER A 459 -7.49 18.34 14.48
C SER A 459 -6.81 18.90 15.73
N GLY A 460 -5.89 19.85 15.54
CA GLY A 460 -5.12 20.50 16.60
C GLY A 460 -5.74 21.82 17.05
N ARG A 461 -4.91 22.71 17.59
CA ARG A 461 -5.32 24.04 18.07
C ARG A 461 -5.14 25.11 17.00
N GLU A 462 -5.94 26.18 17.10
CA GLU A 462 -5.70 27.40 16.33
C GLU A 462 -4.62 28.27 16.99
N ILE A 463 -3.71 28.79 16.18
CA ILE A 463 -2.61 29.67 16.59
C ILE A 463 -2.69 30.95 15.74
N HIS A 464 -2.93 32.08 16.38
CA HIS A 464 -2.90 33.38 15.73
C HIS A 464 -1.47 33.77 15.32
N VAL A 465 -1.31 34.31 14.12
CA VAL A 465 -0.02 34.75 13.58
C VAL A 465 -0.13 36.19 13.08
N ALA A 466 0.50 37.13 13.79
CA ALA A 466 0.56 38.52 13.35
C ALA A 466 1.45 38.72 12.10
N PRO A 467 1.18 39.74 11.26
CA PRO A 467 2.00 40.06 10.09
C PRO A 467 3.46 40.41 10.46
N GLY A 468 4.36 40.28 9.50
CA GLY A 468 5.76 40.68 9.64
C GLY A 468 6.77 39.66 9.14
N ILE A 469 8.03 39.92 9.47
CA ILE A 469 9.18 39.14 8.99
C ILE A 469 9.31 37.84 9.80
N ASP A 470 9.27 36.72 9.09
CA ASP A 470 9.38 35.35 9.61
C ASP A 470 8.40 35.02 10.75
N THR A 471 7.31 35.77 10.93
CA THR A 471 6.30 35.48 11.96
C THR A 471 5.61 34.14 11.68
N LEU A 472 5.30 33.87 10.41
CA LEU A 472 4.76 32.59 9.95
C LEU A 472 5.72 31.42 10.24
N VAL A 473 7.01 31.59 9.92
CA VAL A 473 8.04 30.56 10.18
C VAL A 473 8.15 30.26 11.68
N LYS A 474 8.22 31.30 12.52
CA LYS A 474 8.30 31.15 13.98
C LYS A 474 7.07 30.48 14.60
N ALA A 475 5.88 30.73 14.02
CA ALA A 475 4.66 30.07 14.46
C ALA A 475 4.64 28.60 14.05
N LEU A 476 5.06 28.29 12.82
CA LEU A 476 5.22 26.94 12.31
C LEU A 476 6.21 26.11 13.15
N ASP A 477 7.37 26.67 13.49
CA ASP A 477 8.38 26.00 14.34
C ASP A 477 7.85 25.62 15.74
N LYS A 478 6.77 26.26 16.20
CA LYS A 478 6.13 26.02 17.51
C LYS A 478 4.83 25.22 17.42
N SER A 479 4.38 24.89 16.22
CA SER A 479 3.13 24.19 15.98
C SER A 479 3.28 22.67 16.14
N ALA A 480 2.16 21.99 16.36
CA ALA A 480 2.06 20.53 16.42
C ALA A 480 1.24 19.98 15.26
N ALA A 481 1.34 18.67 15.01
CA ALA A 481 0.54 17.98 13.99
C ALA A 481 -0.97 18.25 14.18
N GLY A 482 -1.62 18.72 13.13
CA GLY A 482 -3.05 19.07 13.09
C GLY A 482 -3.36 20.52 13.48
N ASP A 483 -2.38 21.30 13.96
CA ASP A 483 -2.60 22.71 14.32
C ASP A 483 -2.96 23.57 13.09
N VAL A 484 -3.54 24.73 13.37
CA VAL A 484 -4.01 25.68 12.36
C VAL A 484 -3.42 27.06 12.62
N LEU A 485 -2.57 27.54 11.72
CA LEU A 485 -2.02 28.90 11.78
C LEU A 485 -2.99 29.87 11.10
N VAL A 486 -3.52 30.81 11.89
CA VAL A 486 -4.52 31.80 11.44
C VAL A 486 -3.83 33.16 11.24
N LEU A 487 -3.68 33.56 9.98
CA LEU A 487 -3.08 34.82 9.57
C LEU A 487 -4.12 35.96 9.59
N ASP A 488 -3.66 37.17 9.91
CA ASP A 488 -4.45 38.39 9.89
C ASP A 488 -4.72 38.82 8.45
N ASN A 489 -6.00 39.02 8.12
CA ASN A 489 -6.44 39.52 6.82
C ASN A 489 -5.73 40.83 6.44
N GLY A 490 -5.37 40.97 5.16
CA GLY A 490 -4.65 42.14 4.62
C GLY A 490 -3.21 42.32 5.15
N GLY A 491 -2.74 41.45 6.03
CA GLY A 491 -1.38 41.51 6.57
C GLY A 491 -0.32 41.04 5.57
N GLU A 492 0.89 41.62 5.64
CA GLU A 492 2.05 41.18 4.86
C GLU A 492 2.99 40.29 5.68
N TYR A 493 3.34 39.15 5.11
CA TYR A 493 4.20 38.12 5.70
C TYR A 493 5.40 37.88 4.80
N LEU A 494 6.56 38.39 5.21
CA LEU A 494 7.81 38.22 4.47
C LEU A 494 8.61 37.06 5.05
N LEU A 495 8.93 36.08 4.23
CA LEU A 495 9.77 34.94 4.56
C LEU A 495 11.21 35.21 4.11
N THR A 496 12.14 35.34 5.05
CA THR A 496 13.59 35.42 4.75
C THR A 496 14.25 34.03 4.84
N ARG A 497 13.47 33.03 5.27
CA ARG A 497 13.84 31.63 5.49
C ARG A 497 12.81 30.70 4.85
N PHE A 498 13.21 29.46 4.61
CA PHE A 498 12.27 28.43 4.17
C PHE A 498 11.29 28.10 5.32
N ALA A 499 10.00 28.02 5.01
CA ALA A 499 9.00 27.45 5.91
C ALA A 499 8.96 25.91 5.72
N HIS A 500 9.57 25.16 6.63
CA HIS A 500 9.64 23.70 6.55
C HIS A 500 8.40 23.05 7.19
N ILE A 501 7.63 22.29 6.41
CA ILE A 501 6.47 21.54 6.87
C ILE A 501 6.92 20.11 7.21
N THR A 502 6.99 19.78 8.50
CA THR A 502 7.46 18.47 9.01
C THR A 502 6.35 17.63 9.63
N HIS A 503 5.14 18.18 9.71
CA HIS A 503 3.94 17.54 10.24
C HIS A 503 2.69 18.09 9.51
N PRO A 504 1.52 17.44 9.60
CA PRO A 504 0.27 17.99 9.08
C PRO A 504 -0.06 19.35 9.70
N ILE A 505 -0.31 20.36 8.88
CA ILE A 505 -0.60 21.73 9.34
C ILE A 505 -1.52 22.45 8.35
N THR A 506 -2.38 23.33 8.88
CA THR A 506 -3.19 24.24 8.07
C THR A 506 -2.68 25.68 8.21
N LEU A 507 -2.49 26.37 7.09
CA LEU A 507 -2.26 27.81 7.02
C LEU A 507 -3.52 28.47 6.45
N LYS A 508 -4.21 29.30 7.23
CA LYS A 508 -5.46 29.92 6.78
C LYS A 508 -5.58 31.38 7.17
N ALA A 509 -6.43 32.10 6.44
CA ALA A 509 -6.97 33.39 6.86
C ALA A 509 -8.50 33.33 6.87
N LYS A 510 -9.14 34.17 7.69
CA LYS A 510 -10.61 34.26 7.71
C LYS A 510 -11.09 34.92 6.42
N SER A 511 -12.32 34.64 5.98
CA SER A 511 -12.90 35.31 4.80
C SER A 511 -12.73 36.84 4.87
N GLY A 512 -12.32 37.45 3.76
CA GLY A 512 -11.98 38.87 3.67
C GLY A 512 -10.73 39.09 2.80
N GLU A 513 -10.02 40.19 3.05
CA GLU A 513 -8.79 40.51 2.34
C GLU A 513 -7.70 39.47 2.62
N LYS A 514 -7.21 38.80 1.57
CA LYS A 514 -6.21 37.74 1.70
C LYS A 514 -4.88 38.32 2.21
N PRO A 515 -4.25 37.76 3.25
CA PRO A 515 -2.90 38.14 3.63
C PRO A 515 -1.92 37.82 2.51
N LEU A 516 -0.95 38.71 2.36
CA LEU A 516 0.07 38.65 1.33
C LEU A 516 1.32 37.96 1.86
N VAL A 517 1.70 36.85 1.26
CA VAL A 517 2.88 36.07 1.60
C VAL A 517 3.92 36.25 0.50
N ARG A 518 5.12 36.69 0.89
CA ARG A 518 6.28 36.91 0.03
C ARG A 518 7.50 36.17 0.59
N SER A 519 8.49 35.90 -0.25
CA SER A 519 9.72 35.25 0.18
C SER A 519 10.94 35.80 -0.53
N GLU A 520 12.03 35.97 0.21
CA GLU A 520 13.39 36.22 -0.31
C GLU A 520 14.17 34.91 -0.54
N LYS A 521 13.53 33.76 -0.33
CA LYS A 521 14.08 32.44 -0.67
C LYS A 521 13.56 31.96 -2.02
N PRO A 522 14.31 31.10 -2.74
CA PRO A 522 13.85 30.47 -3.99
C PRO A 522 12.66 29.53 -3.81
N SER A 523 12.33 29.18 -2.57
CA SER A 523 11.14 28.42 -2.22
C SER A 523 10.53 29.07 -0.98
N PHE A 524 9.22 29.22 -0.94
CA PHE A 524 8.54 29.77 0.24
C PHE A 524 8.42 28.66 1.27
N ILE A 525 7.83 27.54 0.83
CA ILE A 525 7.45 26.41 1.65
C ILE A 525 8.13 25.15 1.15
N VAL A 526 8.62 24.33 2.08
CA VAL A 526 9.25 23.04 1.81
C VAL A 526 8.53 21.95 2.59
N ILE A 527 7.84 21.06 1.89
CA ILE A 527 7.24 19.86 2.51
C ILE A 527 8.33 18.82 2.70
N GLU A 528 8.62 18.50 3.95
CA GLU A 528 9.63 17.50 4.37
C GLU A 528 8.95 16.20 4.79
N ASN A 529 9.75 15.16 5.08
CA ASN A 529 9.24 13.86 5.51
C ASN A 529 8.35 14.01 6.77
N GLY A 530 7.10 13.52 6.71
CA GLY A 530 6.10 13.70 7.76
C GLY A 530 5.18 14.91 7.58
N GLY A 531 5.52 15.84 6.69
CA GLY A 531 4.72 17.02 6.39
C GLY A 531 3.47 16.74 5.56
N ALA A 532 2.39 17.47 5.86
CA ALA A 532 1.22 17.62 5.00
C ALA A 532 0.71 19.05 5.16
N LEU A 533 0.20 19.65 4.09
CA LEU A 533 -0.09 21.09 4.07
C LEU A 533 -1.48 21.37 3.53
N LYS A 534 -2.28 22.10 4.30
CA LYS A 534 -3.51 22.73 3.84
C LYS A 534 -3.34 24.24 3.84
N ILE A 535 -3.73 24.91 2.75
CA ILE A 535 -3.66 26.37 2.59
C ILE A 535 -5.04 26.87 2.21
N GLN A 536 -5.53 27.87 2.93
CA GLN A 536 -6.83 28.47 2.67
C GLN A 536 -6.78 30.00 2.68
N ASN A 537 -7.34 30.62 1.64
CA ASN A 537 -7.61 32.06 1.62
C ASN A 537 -6.35 32.95 1.81
N LEU A 538 -5.24 32.59 1.16
CA LEU A 538 -3.99 33.36 1.18
C LEU A 538 -3.66 33.93 -0.21
N TRP A 539 -2.81 34.96 -0.26
CA TRP A 539 -2.24 35.50 -1.50
C TRP A 539 -0.72 35.30 -1.50
N PHE A 540 -0.19 34.55 -2.46
CA PHE A 540 1.25 34.42 -2.70
C PHE A 540 1.71 35.33 -3.85
N ASP A 541 2.85 35.98 -3.67
CA ASP A 541 3.39 36.94 -4.63
C ASP A 541 4.91 36.77 -4.79
N GLY A 542 5.39 36.67 -6.03
CA GLY A 542 6.79 36.38 -6.33
C GLY A 542 7.72 37.59 -6.37
N ALA A 543 7.21 38.82 -6.21
CA ALA A 543 7.99 40.04 -6.44
C ALA A 543 9.23 40.20 -5.54
N ALA A 544 9.22 39.63 -4.33
CA ALA A 544 10.36 39.66 -3.40
C ALA A 544 11.35 38.49 -3.59
N SER A 545 11.06 37.56 -4.50
CA SER A 545 11.90 36.38 -4.70
C SER A 545 13.26 36.73 -5.32
N PRO A 546 14.28 35.87 -5.17
CA PRO A 546 15.55 36.07 -5.83
C PRO A 546 15.42 36.04 -7.36
N ASP A 547 16.17 36.90 -8.05
CA ASP A 547 16.26 36.93 -9.51
C ASP A 547 17.18 35.81 -10.04
N TYR A 548 16.67 34.57 -10.02
CA TYR A 548 17.23 33.47 -10.81
C TYR A 548 16.18 32.41 -11.13
N LYS A 549 16.53 31.55 -12.10
CA LYS A 549 15.63 30.53 -12.63
C LYS A 549 15.35 29.41 -11.64
N GLY A 550 14.13 28.87 -11.67
CA GLY A 550 13.78 27.65 -10.94
C GLY A 550 13.20 27.86 -9.54
N ASN A 551 12.74 29.08 -9.23
CA ASN A 551 12.03 29.40 -8.00
C ASN A 551 10.71 28.61 -7.89
N SER A 552 10.14 28.54 -6.69
CA SER A 552 8.87 27.87 -6.42
C SER A 552 8.15 28.51 -5.24
N ILE A 553 6.81 28.46 -5.17
CA ILE A 553 6.14 28.73 -3.89
C ILE A 553 6.33 27.52 -2.98
N ILE A 554 5.92 26.35 -3.45
CA ILE A 554 5.95 25.09 -2.71
C ILE A 554 6.84 24.10 -3.44
N ARG A 555 7.65 23.36 -2.69
CA ARG A 555 8.30 22.15 -3.19
C ARG A 555 8.36 21.07 -2.13
N THR A 556 8.58 19.83 -2.55
CA THR A 556 8.96 18.77 -1.61
C THR A 556 10.46 18.81 -1.31
N SER A 557 10.89 17.96 -0.37
CA SER A 557 12.30 17.75 -0.04
C SER A 557 13.09 17.34 -1.28
N ARG A 558 14.34 17.78 -1.37
CA ARG A 558 15.27 17.31 -2.41
C ARG A 558 15.78 15.90 -2.13
N TYR A 559 15.58 15.42 -0.91
CA TYR A 559 15.92 14.07 -0.47
C TYR A 559 14.66 13.21 -0.44
N SER A 560 14.84 11.89 -0.45
CA SER A 560 13.70 10.97 -0.43
C SER A 560 12.85 11.15 0.83
N MET A 561 11.54 11.08 0.64
CA MET A 561 10.53 11.03 1.69
C MET A 561 9.87 9.66 1.65
N ASN A 562 9.98 8.92 2.75
CA ASN A 562 9.30 7.65 2.91
C ASN A 562 7.90 7.80 3.51
N ILE A 563 7.54 8.93 4.11
CA ILE A 563 6.17 9.26 4.50
C ILE A 563 5.51 10.01 3.34
N ASN A 564 4.38 9.51 2.85
CA ASN A 564 3.61 10.22 1.84
C ASN A 564 3.04 11.52 2.43
N TYR A 565 2.88 12.55 1.58
CA TYR A 565 2.33 13.84 1.99
C TYR A 565 0.95 14.08 1.36
N SER A 566 0.25 15.10 1.83
CA SER A 566 -0.94 15.65 1.16
C SER A 566 -0.81 17.17 1.03
N LEU A 567 -1.33 17.72 -0.07
CA LEU A 567 -1.40 19.16 -0.32
C LEU A 567 -2.83 19.55 -0.67
N SER A 568 -3.42 20.46 0.10
CA SER A 568 -4.72 21.06 -0.18
C SER A 568 -4.57 22.58 -0.29
N VAL A 569 -5.01 23.14 -1.40
CA VAL A 569 -4.96 24.58 -1.68
C VAL A 569 -6.36 25.03 -2.04
N GLU A 570 -6.91 25.98 -1.29
CA GLU A 570 -8.29 26.43 -1.47
C GLU A 570 -8.40 27.95 -1.38
N ASP A 571 -9.13 28.56 -2.32
CA ASP A 571 -9.40 30.00 -2.32
C ASP A 571 -8.11 30.85 -2.26
N VAL A 572 -7.05 30.39 -2.94
CA VAL A 572 -5.75 31.07 -2.95
C VAL A 572 -5.62 31.96 -4.19
N LYS A 573 -4.94 33.10 -4.02
CA LYS A 573 -4.47 33.94 -5.12
C LYS A 573 -2.95 33.76 -5.29
N VAL A 574 -2.47 33.65 -6.52
CA VAL A 574 -1.03 33.61 -6.84
C VAL A 574 -0.74 34.60 -7.96
N THR A 575 0.22 35.49 -7.77
CA THR A 575 0.64 36.48 -8.78
C THR A 575 2.15 36.61 -8.89
N ASP A 576 2.60 37.12 -10.04
CA ASP A 576 3.94 37.65 -10.26
C ASP A 576 5.07 36.66 -9.94
N LEU A 577 4.87 35.40 -10.35
CA LEU A 577 5.92 34.40 -10.37
C LEU A 577 6.70 34.54 -11.70
N ASP A 578 7.27 35.72 -11.93
CA ASP A 578 7.82 36.09 -13.23
C ASP A 578 9.16 36.82 -13.19
N ILE A 579 9.71 37.06 -11.99
CA ILE A 579 11.01 37.73 -11.81
C ILE A 579 12.14 37.11 -12.67
N ASN A 580 12.08 35.79 -12.91
CA ASN A 580 12.89 35.10 -13.89
C ASN A 580 12.10 33.88 -14.43
N GLY A 581 12.66 33.17 -15.42
CA GLY A 581 12.02 32.00 -16.01
C GLY A 581 11.94 30.79 -15.06
N TYR A 582 10.98 29.91 -15.30
CA TYR A 582 10.77 28.67 -14.52
C TYR A 582 10.45 28.91 -13.04
N PHE A 583 9.60 29.90 -12.72
CA PHE A 583 9.08 30.07 -11.38
C PHE A 583 7.78 29.27 -11.24
N TYR A 584 7.84 28.17 -10.48
CA TYR A 584 6.75 27.21 -10.33
C TYR A 584 5.82 27.60 -9.17
N PHE A 585 4.56 27.17 -9.20
CA PHE A 585 3.76 27.15 -7.96
C PHE A 585 4.18 25.96 -7.08
N PHE A 586 4.06 24.73 -7.60
CA PHE A 586 4.43 23.50 -6.91
C PHE A 586 5.42 22.65 -7.70
N LYS A 587 6.45 22.15 -7.02
CA LYS A 587 7.44 21.23 -7.60
C LYS A 587 7.68 20.00 -6.73
N ALA A 588 7.29 18.83 -7.24
CA ALA A 588 7.72 17.56 -6.66
C ALA A 588 9.17 17.25 -7.05
N HIS A 589 9.91 16.68 -6.11
CA HIS A 589 11.25 16.12 -6.32
C HIS A 589 11.18 14.57 -6.34
N PRO A 590 12.13 13.90 -7.04
CA PRO A 590 12.20 12.44 -7.06
C PRO A 590 12.27 11.82 -5.67
N GLY A 591 11.68 10.64 -5.52
CA GLY A 591 11.64 9.92 -4.25
C GLY A 591 10.69 10.52 -3.22
N THR A 592 9.72 11.33 -3.65
CA THR A 592 8.61 11.87 -2.84
C THR A 592 7.26 11.50 -3.47
N PHE A 593 6.21 11.33 -2.66
CA PHE A 593 4.91 10.87 -3.16
C PHE A 593 3.76 11.50 -2.39
N ALA A 594 2.77 12.02 -3.12
CA ALA A 594 1.55 12.56 -2.55
C ALA A 594 0.44 11.51 -2.52
N ASP A 595 -0.17 11.30 -1.35
CA ASP A 595 -1.46 10.60 -1.25
C ASP A 595 -2.54 11.42 -1.97
N SER A 596 -2.49 12.74 -1.84
CA SER A 596 -3.39 13.65 -2.56
C SER A 596 -2.79 15.03 -2.80
N ILE A 597 -3.16 15.65 -3.93
CA ILE A 597 -3.00 17.07 -4.21
C ILE A 597 -4.34 17.63 -4.67
N SER A 598 -4.81 18.73 -4.08
CA SER A 598 -6.00 19.45 -4.53
C SER A 598 -5.73 20.95 -4.64
N ILE A 599 -6.20 21.56 -5.73
CA ILE A 599 -6.28 23.01 -5.91
C ILE A 599 -7.72 23.36 -6.25
N LEU A 600 -8.36 24.13 -5.36
CA LEU A 600 -9.78 24.41 -5.38
C LEU A 600 -10.02 25.93 -5.38
N ASN A 601 -10.94 26.40 -6.21
CA ASN A 601 -11.47 27.76 -6.18
C ASN A 601 -10.38 28.86 -6.18
N SER A 602 -9.26 28.62 -6.85
CA SER A 602 -8.06 29.47 -6.76
C SER A 602 -7.80 30.24 -8.06
N GLN A 603 -7.14 31.39 -7.94
CA GLN A 603 -6.78 32.26 -9.06
C GLN A 603 -5.27 32.37 -9.16
N MET A 604 -4.69 32.04 -10.31
CA MET A 604 -3.25 32.08 -10.53
C MET A 604 -2.93 32.78 -11.84
N ASP A 605 -2.18 33.88 -11.77
CA ASP A 605 -1.87 34.73 -12.92
C ASP A 605 -0.38 35.10 -12.98
N ASN A 606 0.13 35.29 -14.20
CA ASN A 606 1.49 35.76 -14.49
C ASN A 606 2.60 34.86 -13.88
N ILE A 607 2.74 33.65 -14.43
CA ILE A 607 3.65 32.62 -13.90
C ILE A 607 4.54 32.06 -15.02
N THR A 608 5.86 32.06 -14.81
CA THR A 608 6.83 31.62 -15.84
C THR A 608 7.15 30.13 -15.84
N GLY A 609 6.83 29.39 -14.78
CA GLY A 609 6.90 27.93 -14.72
C GLY A 609 5.52 27.27 -14.71
N ALA A 610 5.49 25.95 -14.50
CA ALA A 610 4.24 25.21 -14.35
C ALA A 610 3.56 25.43 -12.98
N ILE A 611 2.24 25.25 -12.91
CA ILE A 611 1.52 25.25 -11.62
C ILE A 611 1.85 23.97 -10.84
N LEU A 612 1.68 22.79 -11.45
CA LEU A 612 2.01 21.50 -10.84
C LEU A 612 3.04 20.72 -11.66
N SER A 613 4.29 20.65 -11.17
CA SER A 613 5.34 19.80 -11.76
C SER A 613 5.45 18.46 -11.03
N LEU A 614 4.83 17.41 -11.61
CA LEU A 614 4.73 16.04 -11.06
C LEU A 614 5.36 15.01 -12.02
N ASN A 615 6.46 15.39 -12.66
CA ASN A 615 7.04 14.66 -13.79
C ASN A 615 8.53 14.32 -13.65
N LYS A 616 8.99 14.06 -12.41
CA LYS A 616 10.43 13.86 -12.14
C LYS A 616 10.88 12.41 -12.05
N GLU A 617 9.95 11.46 -12.05
CA GLU A 617 10.24 10.01 -12.05
C GLU A 617 10.33 9.49 -13.50
N THR A 618 11.43 9.79 -14.19
CA THR A 618 11.57 9.60 -15.65
C THR A 618 12.42 8.40 -16.06
N ASP A 619 12.55 7.40 -15.20
CA ASP A 619 13.34 6.18 -15.45
C ASP A 619 12.52 5.04 -16.08
N ASP A 620 11.23 5.27 -16.31
CA ASP A 620 10.27 4.34 -16.90
C ASP A 620 10.11 3.02 -16.14
N LEU A 621 10.27 3.07 -14.81
CA LEU A 621 10.10 1.91 -13.93
C LEU A 621 8.70 1.80 -13.30
N GLY A 622 7.72 2.57 -13.79
CA GLY A 622 6.36 2.61 -13.23
C GLY A 622 6.21 3.46 -11.98
N VAL A 623 7.25 4.21 -11.58
CA VAL A 623 7.23 5.13 -10.45
C VAL A 623 6.50 6.43 -10.84
N TYR A 624 5.72 6.99 -9.93
CA TYR A 624 5.02 8.27 -10.12
C TYR A 624 4.94 9.04 -8.79
N SER A 625 4.44 10.29 -8.82
CA SER A 625 4.57 11.22 -7.68
C SER A 625 3.25 11.58 -6.96
N VAL A 626 2.09 11.17 -7.48
CA VAL A 626 0.77 11.50 -6.90
C VAL A 626 -0.25 10.39 -7.13
N GLU A 627 -0.95 9.99 -6.08
CA GLU A 627 -2.06 9.03 -6.20
C GLU A 627 -3.33 9.71 -6.69
N ASN A 628 -3.80 10.73 -5.97
CA ASN A 628 -5.04 11.45 -6.27
C ASN A 628 -4.76 12.93 -6.53
N LEU A 629 -5.20 13.44 -7.68
CA LEU A 629 -5.04 14.84 -8.07
C LEU A 629 -6.40 15.45 -8.44
N THR A 630 -6.72 16.59 -7.85
CA THR A 630 -7.96 17.33 -8.15
C THR A 630 -7.67 18.81 -8.45
N LEU A 631 -8.13 19.30 -9.59
CA LEU A 631 -8.17 20.72 -9.95
C LEU A 631 -9.62 21.11 -10.17
N LYS A 632 -10.19 21.95 -9.29
CA LYS A 632 -11.60 22.34 -9.40
C LYS A 632 -11.88 23.82 -9.16
N GLY A 633 -12.71 24.43 -10.00
CA GLY A 633 -13.18 25.81 -9.77
C GLY A 633 -12.09 26.87 -9.96
N ASN A 634 -11.00 26.58 -10.66
CA ASN A 634 -9.84 27.47 -10.71
C ASN A 634 -9.79 28.35 -11.97
N GLU A 635 -9.11 29.47 -11.84
CA GLU A 635 -8.76 30.36 -12.93
C GLU A 635 -7.23 30.40 -13.10
N PHE A 636 -6.74 30.00 -14.27
CA PHE A 636 -5.32 30.01 -14.62
C PHE A 636 -5.09 30.92 -15.82
N SER A 637 -4.35 32.00 -15.61
CA SER A 637 -4.10 33.02 -16.64
C SER A 637 -2.61 33.26 -16.83
N ASN A 638 -2.17 33.44 -18.08
CA ASN A 638 -0.80 33.86 -18.41
C ASN A 638 0.30 32.94 -17.84
N ILE A 639 0.09 31.62 -17.92
CA ILE A 639 1.05 30.60 -17.48
C ILE A 639 1.95 30.21 -18.65
N LYS A 640 3.28 30.39 -18.53
CA LYS A 640 4.19 30.14 -19.65
C LYS A 640 4.38 28.64 -19.95
N GLU A 641 4.29 27.78 -18.93
CA GLU A 641 4.31 26.32 -19.07
C GLU A 641 2.90 25.72 -18.83
N GLU A 642 2.79 24.48 -18.37
CA GLU A 642 1.53 23.80 -18.14
C GLU A 642 0.88 24.18 -16.79
N VAL A 643 -0.45 24.07 -16.70
CA VAL A 643 -1.13 24.01 -15.40
C VAL A 643 -0.71 22.73 -14.67
N VAL A 644 -0.61 21.61 -15.37
CA VAL A 644 -0.24 20.34 -14.74
C VAL A 644 0.52 19.46 -15.70
N THR A 645 1.58 18.83 -15.15
CA THR A 645 2.35 17.79 -15.84
C THR A 645 2.49 16.59 -14.92
N VAL A 646 1.81 15.49 -15.27
CA VAL A 646 1.86 14.21 -14.54
C VAL A 646 2.60 13.16 -15.37
N TYR A 647 3.51 12.41 -14.74
CA TYR A 647 4.27 11.36 -15.40
C TYR A 647 4.27 10.06 -14.61
N ARG A 648 3.91 8.96 -15.30
CA ARG A 648 4.15 7.57 -14.91
C ARG A 648 4.62 6.80 -16.15
N GLY A 649 5.93 6.62 -16.31
CA GLY A 649 6.52 5.94 -17.46
C GLY A 649 6.61 4.43 -17.29
N GLY A 650 6.89 3.72 -18.38
CA GLY A 650 7.12 2.28 -18.41
C GLY A 650 5.87 1.41 -18.60
N PHE A 651 6.03 0.12 -18.36
CA PHE A 651 5.01 -0.92 -18.58
C PHE A 651 4.53 -1.60 -17.30
N ASP A 652 4.73 -0.98 -16.13
CA ASP A 652 4.24 -1.54 -14.87
C ASP A 652 2.70 -1.48 -14.78
N GLU A 653 2.08 -2.54 -14.26
CA GLU A 653 0.63 -2.65 -14.05
C GLU A 653 0.29 -2.96 -12.58
N SER A 654 1.25 -2.71 -11.68
CA SER A 654 1.20 -3.11 -10.26
C SER A 654 0.66 -1.99 -9.36
N THR A 655 0.25 -0.86 -9.94
CA THR A 655 -0.18 0.36 -9.23
C THR A 655 -1.61 0.75 -9.58
N PHE A 656 -2.18 1.72 -8.86
CA PHE A 656 -3.56 2.16 -9.06
C PHE A 656 -3.67 3.49 -9.80
N GLY A 657 -2.85 4.47 -9.40
CA GLY A 657 -2.85 5.82 -9.95
C GLY A 657 -1.81 6.07 -11.05
N PRO A 658 -1.65 7.34 -11.46
CA PRO A 658 -2.38 8.51 -10.97
C PRO A 658 -3.88 8.49 -11.30
N MET A 659 -4.68 9.06 -10.40
CA MET A 659 -6.11 9.35 -10.56
C MET A 659 -6.29 10.87 -10.57
N VAL A 660 -6.78 11.40 -11.68
CA VAL A 660 -6.78 12.84 -11.95
C VAL A 660 -8.20 13.30 -12.31
N THR A 661 -8.66 14.32 -11.59
CA THR A 661 -9.92 15.03 -11.86
C THR A 661 -9.62 16.50 -12.13
N VAL A 662 -10.07 17.00 -13.28
CA VAL A 662 -10.03 18.42 -13.66
C VAL A 662 -11.47 18.83 -13.98
N GLU A 663 -12.08 19.66 -13.14
CA GLU A 663 -13.50 19.99 -13.24
C GLU A 663 -13.71 21.49 -13.09
N ASP A 664 -14.53 22.13 -13.93
CA ASP A 664 -14.94 23.53 -13.72
C ASP A 664 -13.75 24.50 -13.62
N ASN A 665 -12.83 24.47 -14.59
CA ASN A 665 -11.68 25.39 -14.62
C ASN A 665 -11.71 26.30 -15.85
N TYR A 666 -11.12 27.49 -15.73
CA TYR A 666 -10.87 28.41 -16.83
C TYR A 666 -9.36 28.59 -17.04
N LEU A 667 -8.89 28.32 -18.26
CA LEU A 667 -7.48 28.47 -18.65
C LEU A 667 -7.38 29.52 -19.76
N PHE A 668 -6.56 30.55 -19.58
CA PHE A 668 -6.29 31.58 -20.57
C PHE A 668 -4.79 31.80 -20.77
N ASN A 669 -4.32 31.75 -22.02
CA ASN A 669 -2.90 31.98 -22.35
C ASN A 669 -1.93 31.06 -21.59
N VAL A 670 -2.23 29.77 -21.57
CA VAL A 670 -1.45 28.72 -20.89
C VAL A 670 -0.57 27.94 -21.87
N GLY A 671 0.67 27.62 -21.50
CA GLY A 671 1.53 26.66 -22.22
C GLY A 671 2.17 27.16 -23.50
N LYS A 672 2.11 28.47 -23.77
CA LYS A 672 2.64 29.11 -25.00
C LYS A 672 4.05 29.70 -24.85
N GLY A 673 4.74 29.48 -23.73
CA GLY A 673 6.07 30.02 -23.48
C GLY A 673 7.15 29.45 -24.42
N LYS A 674 8.08 30.28 -24.90
CA LYS A 674 9.14 29.86 -25.84
C LYS A 674 10.12 28.82 -25.28
N THR A 675 10.23 28.75 -23.96
CA THR A 675 11.13 27.82 -23.24
C THR A 675 10.42 26.57 -22.75
N HIS A 676 9.12 26.46 -23.05
CA HIS A 676 8.25 25.37 -22.62
C HIS A 676 8.55 24.09 -23.42
N ARG A 677 8.63 22.95 -22.73
CA ARG A 677 9.15 21.70 -23.32
C ARG A 677 8.08 20.71 -23.79
N THR A 678 6.88 20.68 -23.20
CA THR A 678 5.84 19.73 -23.63
C THR A 678 4.96 20.30 -24.74
N GLY A 679 4.83 21.63 -24.81
CA GLY A 679 3.94 22.29 -25.76
C GLY A 679 2.45 22.10 -25.45
N ALA A 680 2.09 21.74 -24.21
CA ALA A 680 0.71 21.52 -23.75
C ALA A 680 0.20 22.58 -22.74
N SER A 681 -1.11 22.75 -22.58
CA SER A 681 -1.67 23.45 -21.42
C SER A 681 -1.78 22.53 -20.20
N MET A 682 -1.99 21.24 -20.47
CA MET A 682 -1.97 20.16 -19.50
C MET A 682 -1.36 18.90 -20.15
N TYR A 683 -0.44 18.23 -19.46
CA TYR A 683 0.25 17.05 -19.97
C TYR A 683 0.08 15.85 -19.03
N PHE A 684 -0.47 14.77 -19.56
CA PHE A 684 -0.76 13.54 -18.81
C PHE A 684 -0.09 12.34 -19.46
N HIS A 685 0.96 11.80 -18.82
CA HIS A 685 1.65 10.59 -19.25
C HIS A 685 1.40 9.45 -18.27
N GLY A 686 0.78 8.37 -18.74
CA GLY A 686 0.55 7.13 -17.99
C GLY A 686 -0.48 7.22 -16.86
N VAL A 687 -1.31 8.28 -16.85
CA VAL A 687 -2.44 8.43 -15.93
C VAL A 687 -3.44 7.29 -16.14
N GLN A 688 -3.88 6.65 -15.04
CA GLN A 688 -4.70 5.44 -15.09
C GLN A 688 -6.21 5.73 -15.00
N ASN A 689 -6.56 6.88 -14.44
CA ASN A 689 -7.91 7.41 -14.46
C ASN A 689 -7.83 8.94 -14.63
N LEU A 690 -8.35 9.46 -15.73
CA LEU A 690 -8.39 10.88 -16.05
C LEU A 690 -9.84 11.28 -16.38
N HIS A 691 -10.37 12.24 -15.62
CA HIS A 691 -11.65 12.87 -15.91
C HIS A 691 -11.45 14.37 -16.03
N ILE A 692 -11.74 14.92 -17.20
CA ILE A 692 -11.75 16.37 -17.46
C ILE A 692 -13.18 16.77 -17.80
N SER A 693 -13.75 17.71 -17.05
CA SER A 693 -15.12 18.17 -17.27
C SER A 693 -15.32 19.66 -17.03
N GLU A 694 -16.36 20.23 -17.65
CA GLU A 694 -16.82 21.61 -17.44
C GLU A 694 -15.70 22.67 -17.57
N THR A 695 -14.71 22.42 -18.42
CA THR A 695 -13.48 23.24 -18.48
C THR A 695 -13.45 24.08 -19.75
N VAL A 696 -13.07 25.35 -19.61
CA VAL A 696 -12.88 26.25 -20.75
C VAL A 696 -11.38 26.53 -20.92
N ILE A 697 -10.88 26.33 -22.12
CA ILE A 697 -9.48 26.55 -22.48
C ILE A 697 -9.44 27.54 -23.64
N GLU A 698 -8.92 28.74 -23.38
CA GLU A 698 -8.92 29.84 -24.32
C GLU A 698 -7.49 30.31 -24.58
N ASP A 699 -7.18 30.57 -25.85
CA ASP A 699 -5.87 31.06 -26.30
C ASP A 699 -4.70 30.30 -25.67
N SER A 700 -4.79 28.97 -25.56
CA SER A 700 -3.79 28.16 -24.86
C SER A 700 -3.20 27.07 -25.76
N ALA A 701 -2.18 26.38 -25.25
CA ALA A 701 -1.66 25.16 -25.84
C ALA A 701 -2.67 24.00 -25.66
N PRO A 702 -2.59 22.91 -26.46
CA PRO A 702 -3.53 21.78 -26.38
C PRO A 702 -3.41 20.99 -25.07
N ILE A 703 -4.42 20.18 -24.78
CA ILE A 703 -4.27 19.06 -23.83
C ILE A 703 -3.47 17.96 -24.52
N SER A 704 -2.47 17.41 -23.85
CA SER A 704 -1.63 16.33 -24.37
C SER A 704 -1.71 15.07 -23.52
N LEU A 705 -2.06 13.96 -24.16
CA LEU A 705 -2.27 12.66 -23.55
C LEU A 705 -1.24 11.65 -24.08
N TYR A 706 -0.51 11.00 -23.17
CA TYR A 706 0.30 9.84 -23.49
C TYR A 706 -0.22 8.65 -22.68
N LEU A 707 -1.08 7.87 -23.32
CA LEU A 707 -1.73 6.71 -22.73
C LEU A 707 -0.76 5.52 -22.76
N THR A 708 -0.61 4.84 -21.62
CA THR A 708 0.24 3.66 -21.45
C THR A 708 -0.61 2.41 -21.19
N ASN A 709 0.03 1.28 -20.89
CA ASN A 709 -0.67 0.04 -20.56
C ASN A 709 -1.51 0.15 -19.27
N GLY A 710 -2.31 -0.89 -19.02
CA GLY A 710 -3.19 -0.96 -17.84
C GLY A 710 -4.66 -0.63 -18.10
N GLU A 711 -5.04 -0.42 -19.37
CA GLU A 711 -6.39 0.03 -19.78
C GLU A 711 -6.80 1.31 -19.02
N PRO A 712 -6.08 2.43 -19.25
CA PRO A 712 -6.39 3.69 -18.60
C PRO A 712 -7.80 4.16 -19.00
N LEU A 713 -8.53 4.74 -18.05
CA LEU A 713 -9.82 5.35 -18.31
C LEU A 713 -9.62 6.85 -18.47
N THR A 714 -9.90 7.37 -19.66
CA THR A 714 -9.84 8.80 -19.94
C THR A 714 -11.17 9.27 -20.50
N LEU A 715 -11.85 10.15 -19.76
CA LEU A 715 -13.09 10.82 -20.15
C LEU A 715 -12.88 12.33 -20.16
N ILE A 716 -13.13 12.96 -21.30
CA ILE A 716 -13.09 14.42 -21.47
C ILE A 716 -14.47 14.87 -21.93
N GLU A 717 -15.20 15.60 -21.10
CA GLU A 717 -16.57 15.98 -21.43
C GLU A 717 -16.91 17.44 -21.12
N ASN A 718 -17.82 18.03 -21.88
CA ASN A 718 -18.27 19.41 -21.69
C ASN A 718 -17.09 20.40 -21.61
N VAL A 719 -16.12 20.26 -22.53
CA VAL A 719 -14.93 21.12 -22.63
C VAL A 719 -15.06 22.05 -23.82
N THR A 720 -14.81 23.35 -23.62
CA THR A 720 -14.77 24.33 -24.70
C THR A 720 -13.34 24.79 -24.94
N MET A 721 -12.84 24.64 -26.16
CA MET A 721 -11.51 25.07 -26.58
C MET A 721 -11.63 26.21 -27.60
N ARG A 722 -11.24 27.43 -27.22
CA ARG A 722 -11.27 28.63 -28.09
C ARG A 722 -9.86 29.01 -28.50
N ASN A 723 -9.61 29.20 -29.80
CA ASN A 723 -8.28 29.54 -30.32
C ASN A 723 -7.16 28.62 -29.76
N THR A 724 -7.52 27.37 -29.51
CA THR A 724 -6.69 26.37 -28.82
C THR A 724 -6.67 25.13 -29.70
N PRO A 725 -5.48 24.57 -30.02
CA PRO A 725 -5.40 23.37 -30.86
C PRO A 725 -6.13 22.18 -30.25
N GLU A 726 -6.52 21.23 -31.11
CA GLU A 726 -7.19 19.99 -30.68
C GLU A 726 -6.36 19.16 -29.69
N ILE A 727 -7.06 18.32 -28.92
CA ILE A 727 -6.45 17.37 -27.99
C ILE A 727 -5.44 16.49 -28.74
N GLN A 728 -4.21 16.41 -28.23
CA GLN A 728 -3.15 15.57 -28.78
C GLN A 728 -3.05 14.27 -28.01
N SER A 729 -2.96 13.14 -28.72
CA SER A 729 -2.73 11.84 -28.08
C SER A 729 -1.88 10.89 -28.94
N ASN A 730 -1.16 9.98 -28.29
CA ASN A 730 -0.41 8.91 -28.94
C ASN A 730 -1.33 7.81 -29.55
N HIS A 731 -2.57 7.65 -29.07
CA HIS A 731 -3.57 6.78 -29.69
C HIS A 731 -5.02 7.14 -29.26
N ALA A 732 -6.02 6.57 -29.92
CA ALA A 732 -7.46 6.89 -29.73
C ALA A 732 -8.10 6.26 -28.46
N GLY A 733 -7.33 5.96 -27.42
CA GLY A 733 -7.79 5.23 -26.23
C GLY A 733 -8.54 6.07 -25.19
N TYR A 734 -9.20 7.15 -25.60
CA TYR A 734 -9.92 8.08 -24.72
C TYR A 734 -11.30 8.40 -25.27
N THR A 735 -12.22 8.78 -24.39
CA THR A 735 -13.60 9.13 -24.74
C THR A 735 -13.82 10.63 -24.62
N THR A 736 -14.49 11.21 -25.62
CA THR A 736 -14.94 12.61 -25.57
C THR A 736 -16.46 12.72 -25.61
N LYS A 737 -17.03 13.71 -24.93
CA LYS A 737 -18.47 14.06 -25.03
C LYS A 737 -18.63 15.58 -24.99
N HIS A 738 -19.31 16.18 -25.97
CA HIS A 738 -19.51 17.63 -26.04
C HIS A 738 -18.22 18.47 -25.89
N VAL A 739 -17.15 18.05 -26.57
CA VAL A 739 -15.93 18.87 -26.70
C VAL A 739 -16.11 19.78 -27.92
N VAL A 740 -16.07 21.10 -27.71
CA VAL A 740 -16.31 22.11 -28.74
C VAL A 740 -15.02 22.87 -29.03
N TYR A 741 -14.64 22.94 -30.31
CA TYR A 741 -13.51 23.75 -30.78
C TYR A 741 -14.06 25.00 -31.49
N GLN A 742 -13.61 26.19 -31.07
CA GLN A 742 -14.07 27.51 -31.52
C GLN A 742 -12.94 28.38 -32.05
#